data_AF-A0A1C6HKW9-F1
#
_entry.id   AF-A0A1C6HKW9-F1
#
_cell.length_a   1.000
_cell.length_b   1.000
_cell.length_c   1.000
_cell.angle_alpha   90.00
_cell.angle_beta   90.00
_cell.angle_gamma   90.00
#
_symmetry.space_group_name_H-M   'P 1'
#
loop_
_entity.id
_entity.type
_entity.pdbx_description
1 polymer ?
#
loop_
_entity_poly.entity_id
_entity_poly.type
_entity_poly.pdbx_seq_one_letter_code
_entity_poly.pdbx_strand_id
1 'polypeptide(L)'
;MRAAKRIGAAFAVMALLLHTGSALALDADTSVCCPHHPTHTESCGYRSEYPDQPCTFVCPTCQPLPAGEDEHAPPAGESAPPETGAGAAAPLPSGTASAPADGPAPAEQPASPAQSLIPAQTEITTFTQLKSAIDAAAGSSAVLSLSGEIYMEELLTIPAGTAVTLQGGGTLARDARYTGLFFLVQKGGTLNIDGITLDGRGLAASSNGLICSYGAVALNAGALQGIHCLGGAADYQRSAVSVVGPDATFTMTGGQIRDNTYTQPRSNQHIGAVMAVDGATIELSGGQITQNTLEASISAAVVVFGGTDKEVDSHLYISGDAQITDNVAYNGGVLLGNSNPPSLWSDLGLAVCQMDGGLIARNTAQGFEGYTKNYGGGVMVYYHADFTMNGGQILQNTGKMGAGVCVTDGFVESGAYAAGWSYQELWIEKYNIPGAFRLNGGEISGNRAIGGGTGDEGCGGGIYIASNQVTLSGGSITDNSAGRQGGGVYVGCVPYVLHMYDALITDNTAELLGGGLWFCPTGDATNAVTNGGAIYGNRAGGAGDDFVAVPQTGKLYTTNLADRMLGGGAVSWYRDGGVELLDGDQLGQPDQTARFDPQDPGQRLTDIQNSTQGHALKAVVSPAAQQLAQSRAKLYITGNRAPRGGGVGSNGSVIIGTPQQEYTLQVRKVWPDGILPAAQAAVTVALQIGDYQLDTVVLEQKNSWQATFTQLPDPATLGELQVQVLETPVPDGFAPSYSQAVVDEDAKTISITITNTPLPTATGSLTVEKTVAGTGGETDRDFTFVVQLSDTAVSGVYGEMLFTGGKAQFTLRHGQRCTATGLPAGTTYRVTEVEAGEDGYRTTATGDSGAIAAGQMSTAVFTNWRDSQTPRPPAETETGSPGSPTTGGSVSAVLLLISAVAAGALLLLYRRRWGYRPKHSK
;
A
#
# COMPACT_ATOMS: atom_id res chain seq x y z
N MET A 1 21.62 -54.79 -17.02
CA MET A 1 20.42 -55.65 -17.25
C MET A 1 20.21 -56.56 -16.03
N ARG A 2 19.01 -57.17 -15.88
CA ARG A 2 18.56 -57.94 -14.68
C ARG A 2 18.34 -57.12 -13.39
N ALA A 3 17.62 -55.99 -13.47
CA ALA A 3 17.10 -55.29 -12.29
C ALA A 3 15.71 -54.62 -12.50
N ALA A 4 14.97 -54.97 -13.57
CA ALA A 4 13.78 -54.24 -14.02
C ALA A 4 12.61 -55.18 -14.34
N LYS A 5 12.12 -55.95 -13.35
CA LYS A 5 10.96 -56.85 -13.53
C LYS A 5 10.18 -57.22 -12.25
N ARG A 6 10.17 -56.35 -11.23
CA ARG A 6 9.46 -56.55 -9.94
C ARG A 6 8.77 -55.30 -9.37
N ILE A 7 8.34 -54.35 -10.20
CA ILE A 7 7.41 -53.27 -9.83
C ILE A 7 6.34 -53.17 -10.92
N GLY A 8 5.39 -54.12 -10.91
CA GLY A 8 4.39 -54.26 -11.98
C GLY A 8 3.29 -55.28 -11.69
N ALA A 9 2.99 -55.52 -10.41
CA ALA A 9 2.05 -56.54 -9.96
C ALA A 9 1.05 -56.04 -8.87
N ALA A 10 1.06 -54.74 -8.55
CA ALA A 10 0.19 -54.13 -7.53
C ALA A 10 -1.05 -53.41 -8.11
N PHE A 11 -1.02 -53.02 -9.39
CA PHE A 11 -2.06 -52.21 -10.04
C PHE A 11 -3.08 -53.01 -10.88
N ALA A 12 -3.01 -54.35 -10.88
CA ALA A 12 -3.75 -55.20 -11.81
C ALA A 12 -5.05 -55.81 -11.23
N VAL A 13 -5.63 -55.23 -10.16
CA VAL A 13 -6.79 -55.80 -9.44
C VAL A 13 -8.05 -54.92 -9.53
N MET A 14 -7.94 -53.65 -9.93
CA MET A 14 -9.06 -52.70 -9.96
C MET A 14 -9.50 -52.31 -11.40
N ALA A 15 -9.55 -53.30 -12.30
CA ALA A 15 -9.90 -53.13 -13.71
C ALA A 15 -10.98 -54.13 -14.19
N LEU A 16 -11.88 -54.56 -13.29
CA LEU A 16 -12.93 -55.52 -13.63
C LEU A 16 -14.23 -55.33 -12.82
N LEU A 17 -14.97 -54.25 -13.12
CA LEU A 17 -16.40 -54.10 -12.81
C LEU A 17 -17.00 -52.99 -13.69
N LEU A 18 -18.34 -52.97 -13.81
CA LEU A 18 -19.16 -52.05 -14.63
C LEU A 18 -19.05 -52.24 -16.17
N HIS A 19 -19.96 -53.07 -16.69
CA HIS A 19 -20.32 -53.15 -18.11
C HIS A 19 -21.80 -53.49 -18.27
N THR A 20 -22.68 -52.48 -18.20
CA THR A 20 -24.11 -52.55 -18.60
C THR A 20 -24.66 -51.14 -18.78
N GLY A 21 -25.23 -50.82 -19.95
CA GLY A 21 -25.89 -49.53 -20.22
C GLY A 21 -25.87 -49.17 -21.70
N SER A 22 -26.91 -49.57 -22.44
CA SER A 22 -27.00 -49.35 -23.89
C SER A 22 -27.55 -47.97 -24.25
N ALA A 23 -27.16 -47.44 -25.40
CA ALA A 23 -27.60 -46.14 -25.89
C ALA A 23 -29.05 -46.12 -26.39
N LEU A 24 -29.63 -44.91 -26.41
CA LEU A 24 -30.72 -44.50 -27.30
C LEU A 24 -30.26 -43.26 -28.07
N ALA A 25 -30.54 -43.23 -29.37
CA ALA A 25 -30.19 -42.11 -30.26
C ALA A 25 -31.43 -41.27 -30.59
N LEU A 26 -31.22 -39.98 -30.86
CA LEU A 26 -32.23 -39.05 -31.36
C LEU A 26 -31.55 -38.04 -32.29
N ASP A 27 -31.72 -38.22 -33.60
CA ASP A 27 -31.29 -37.24 -34.60
C ASP A 27 -32.21 -36.00 -34.55
N ALA A 28 -31.62 -34.82 -34.39
CA ALA A 28 -32.27 -33.53 -34.62
C ALA A 28 -31.21 -32.52 -35.11
N ASP A 29 -31.55 -31.72 -36.12
CA ASP A 29 -30.65 -30.76 -36.77
C ASP A 29 -30.19 -29.67 -35.77
N THR A 30 -28.90 -29.66 -35.43
CA THR A 30 -28.32 -28.83 -34.35
C THR A 30 -27.90 -27.42 -34.79
N SER A 31 -28.26 -26.99 -35.99
CA SER A 31 -27.74 -25.76 -36.62
C SER A 31 -28.29 -24.42 -36.05
N VAL A 32 -29.32 -24.44 -35.19
CA VAL A 32 -30.03 -23.24 -34.68
C VAL A 32 -30.27 -23.33 -33.17
N CYS A 33 -29.78 -22.38 -32.36
CA CYS A 33 -30.07 -22.36 -30.92
C CYS A 33 -31.46 -21.77 -30.59
N CYS A 34 -31.89 -20.69 -31.27
CA CYS A 34 -33.27 -20.18 -31.20
C CYS A 34 -33.60 -19.21 -32.36
N PRO A 35 -34.87 -18.79 -32.58
CA PRO A 35 -35.23 -17.84 -33.63
C PRO A 35 -34.55 -16.46 -33.52
N HIS A 36 -34.09 -16.08 -32.33
CA HIS A 36 -33.34 -14.84 -32.09
C HIS A 36 -31.81 -15.01 -32.21
N HIS A 37 -31.32 -16.24 -32.37
CA HIS A 37 -29.90 -16.56 -32.58
C HIS A 37 -29.77 -17.70 -33.63
N PRO A 38 -30.01 -17.39 -34.93
CA PRO A 38 -30.25 -18.38 -35.97
C PRO A 38 -28.99 -19.06 -36.54
N THR A 39 -27.79 -18.70 -36.08
CA THR A 39 -26.50 -19.22 -36.59
C THR A 39 -25.45 -19.26 -35.49
N HIS A 40 -24.68 -20.34 -35.40
CA HIS A 40 -23.55 -20.45 -34.46
C HIS A 40 -22.42 -19.46 -34.78
N THR A 41 -21.77 -18.93 -33.74
CA THR A 41 -20.62 -18.01 -33.80
C THR A 41 -19.68 -18.27 -32.61
N GLU A 42 -18.42 -17.82 -32.66
CA GLU A 42 -17.49 -17.99 -31.53
C GLU A 42 -18.01 -17.34 -30.24
N SER A 43 -18.74 -16.23 -30.36
CA SER A 43 -19.44 -15.53 -29.26
C SER A 43 -20.57 -16.34 -28.59
N CYS A 44 -21.03 -17.44 -29.18
CA CYS A 44 -22.01 -18.34 -28.55
C CYS A 44 -21.38 -19.63 -27.97
N GLY A 45 -20.04 -19.65 -27.85
CA GLY A 45 -19.26 -20.78 -27.28
C GLY A 45 -19.03 -21.95 -28.25
N TYR A 46 -19.60 -21.90 -29.46
CA TYR A 46 -19.49 -22.97 -30.44
C TYR A 46 -18.09 -23.02 -31.07
N ARG A 47 -17.50 -24.22 -31.17
CA ARG A 47 -16.23 -24.48 -31.87
C ARG A 47 -16.44 -25.53 -32.96
N SER A 48 -16.07 -25.19 -34.19
CA SER A 48 -16.16 -26.09 -35.37
C SER A 48 -15.32 -27.36 -35.25
N GLU A 49 -14.30 -27.35 -34.37
CA GLU A 49 -13.46 -28.49 -34.03
C GLU A 49 -14.17 -29.56 -33.17
N TYR A 50 -15.26 -29.17 -32.48
CA TYR A 50 -15.98 -30.01 -31.52
C TYR A 50 -17.51 -29.88 -31.69
N PRO A 51 -18.07 -30.31 -32.84
CA PRO A 51 -19.45 -30.00 -33.24
C PRO A 51 -20.54 -30.62 -32.33
N ASP A 52 -20.19 -31.60 -31.50
CA ASP A 52 -21.13 -32.33 -30.64
C ASP A 52 -21.34 -31.71 -29.25
N GLN A 53 -20.68 -30.58 -28.93
CA GLN A 53 -20.90 -29.88 -27.65
C GLN A 53 -22.11 -28.92 -27.72
N PRO A 54 -22.95 -28.85 -26.66
CA PRO A 54 -24.18 -28.06 -26.67
C PRO A 54 -23.95 -26.55 -26.59
N CYS A 55 -24.77 -25.79 -27.32
CA CYS A 55 -24.82 -24.33 -27.32
C CYS A 55 -25.09 -23.79 -25.90
N THR A 56 -24.12 -23.07 -25.30
CA THR A 56 -24.21 -22.54 -23.92
C THR A 56 -24.85 -21.13 -23.84
N PHE A 57 -25.30 -20.59 -24.97
CA PHE A 57 -25.81 -19.22 -25.06
C PHE A 57 -27.20 -19.05 -24.42
N VAL A 58 -27.27 -18.27 -23.34
CA VAL A 58 -28.53 -17.90 -22.67
C VAL A 58 -29.13 -16.67 -23.34
N CYS A 59 -30.16 -16.86 -24.16
CA CYS A 59 -30.86 -15.76 -24.85
C CYS A 59 -31.75 -14.95 -23.87
N PRO A 60 -31.47 -13.65 -23.61
CA PRO A 60 -32.25 -12.85 -22.65
C PRO A 60 -33.72 -12.71 -23.03
N THR A 61 -34.02 -12.67 -24.33
CA THR A 61 -35.38 -12.53 -24.89
C THR A 61 -36.25 -13.80 -24.74
N CYS A 62 -35.69 -14.90 -24.23
CA CYS A 62 -36.36 -16.21 -24.18
C CYS A 62 -36.56 -16.77 -22.76
N GLN A 63 -36.13 -16.06 -21.70
CA GLN A 63 -36.45 -16.46 -20.33
C GLN A 63 -37.90 -16.09 -19.96
N PRO A 64 -38.68 -17.00 -19.34
CA PRO A 64 -39.96 -16.64 -18.72
C PRO A 64 -39.74 -15.88 -17.41
N LEU A 65 -40.59 -14.90 -17.13
CA LEU A 65 -40.63 -14.23 -15.82
C LEU A 65 -41.09 -15.22 -14.72
N PRO A 66 -40.54 -15.14 -13.49
CA PRO A 66 -40.99 -15.96 -12.38
C PRO A 66 -42.42 -15.59 -11.96
N ALA A 67 -43.26 -16.60 -11.75
CA ALA A 67 -44.60 -16.44 -11.18
C ALA A 67 -44.55 -16.41 -9.63
N GLY A 68 -45.55 -15.79 -9.02
CA GLY A 68 -45.75 -15.80 -7.55
C GLY A 68 -46.84 -16.77 -7.09
N GLU A 69 -47.42 -16.47 -5.92
CA GLU A 69 -48.47 -17.22 -5.22
C GLU A 69 -47.96 -18.54 -4.57
N ASP A 70 -48.42 -19.00 -3.40
CA ASP A 70 -49.55 -18.52 -2.58
C ASP A 70 -49.38 -18.79 -1.05
N GLU A 71 -50.30 -18.27 -0.22
CA GLU A 71 -50.35 -18.41 1.24
C GLU A 71 -50.77 -19.81 1.76
N HIS A 72 -50.32 -20.22 2.96
CA HIS A 72 -51.12 -20.94 4.00
C HIS A 72 -50.35 -21.01 5.34
N ALA A 73 -51.04 -21.12 6.49
CA ALA A 73 -50.47 -20.88 7.84
C ALA A 73 -51.21 -21.62 8.99
N PRO A 74 -50.78 -21.54 10.28
CA PRO A 74 -49.49 -21.12 10.87
C PRO A 74 -48.76 -22.35 11.48
N PRO A 75 -48.62 -22.69 12.81
CA PRO A 75 -48.91 -22.02 14.10
C PRO A 75 -47.73 -21.90 15.13
N ALA A 76 -47.77 -20.83 15.94
CA ALA A 76 -47.30 -20.68 17.34
C ALA A 76 -45.86 -21.08 17.80
N GLY A 77 -45.09 -20.07 18.23
CA GLY A 77 -43.85 -20.23 19.05
C GLY A 77 -43.17 -18.88 19.36
N GLU A 78 -43.15 -18.48 20.64
CA GLU A 78 -42.60 -17.21 21.18
C GLU A 78 -41.05 -17.12 21.12
N SER A 79 -40.35 -15.98 21.16
CA SER A 79 -40.67 -14.56 20.88
C SER A 79 -39.37 -13.72 20.89
N ALA A 80 -39.23 -12.68 20.07
CA ALA A 80 -38.06 -11.75 20.10
C ALA A 80 -38.41 -10.32 19.62
N PRO A 81 -38.03 -9.26 20.36
CA PRO A 81 -38.19 -7.83 19.99
C PRO A 81 -36.82 -7.19 19.59
N PRO A 82 -36.75 -5.96 19.00
CA PRO A 82 -36.43 -5.87 17.57
C PRO A 82 -35.22 -4.98 17.22
N GLU A 83 -34.80 -5.02 15.95
CA GLU A 83 -33.81 -4.12 15.36
C GLU A 83 -34.35 -2.68 15.15
N THR A 84 -33.46 -1.67 15.23
CA THR A 84 -33.72 -0.34 14.64
C THR A 84 -32.43 0.33 14.14
N GLY A 85 -32.42 0.72 12.85
CA GLY A 85 -31.75 1.94 12.38
C GLY A 85 -30.25 1.87 12.11
N ALA A 86 -29.86 1.97 10.83
CA ALA A 86 -28.48 2.22 10.43
C ALA A 86 -28.02 3.66 10.70
N GLY A 87 -26.71 3.86 10.89
CA GLY A 87 -26.05 5.16 10.98
C GLY A 87 -24.63 5.09 10.43
N ALA A 88 -24.25 6.07 9.61
CA ALA A 88 -23.00 6.01 8.83
C ALA A 88 -21.74 6.32 9.66
N ALA A 89 -20.62 5.70 9.27
CA ALA A 89 -19.30 6.06 9.77
C ALA A 89 -18.74 7.32 9.06
N ALA A 90 -17.95 8.12 9.79
CA ALA A 90 -17.23 9.28 9.29
C ALA A 90 -15.78 9.29 9.84
N PRO A 91 -14.80 9.90 9.14
CA PRO A 91 -13.39 9.54 9.31
C PRO A 91 -12.66 10.22 10.48
N LEU A 92 -11.54 9.62 10.88
CA LEU A 92 -10.56 10.16 11.82
C LEU A 92 -9.64 11.20 11.14
N PRO A 93 -9.27 12.31 11.81
CA PRO A 93 -8.34 13.29 11.28
C PRO A 93 -6.87 12.93 11.56
N SER A 94 -5.97 13.52 10.77
CA SER A 94 -4.51 13.36 10.86
C SER A 94 -3.87 14.14 12.02
N GLY A 95 -2.69 13.67 12.46
CA GLY A 95 -1.86 14.34 13.48
C GLY A 95 -0.38 13.98 13.31
N THR A 96 0.49 14.99 13.23
CA THR A 96 1.92 14.82 12.92
C THR A 96 2.80 14.66 14.16
N ALA A 97 3.89 13.89 14.00
CA ALA A 97 4.88 13.69 15.07
C ALA A 97 5.80 14.91 15.26
N SER A 98 6.09 15.26 16.52
CA SER A 98 7.21 16.14 16.90
C SER A 98 7.66 15.84 18.34
N ALA A 99 8.93 16.11 18.64
CA ALA A 99 9.59 15.77 19.92
C ALA A 99 10.89 16.61 20.06
N PRO A 100 11.57 16.64 21.23
CA PRO A 100 11.11 16.44 22.61
C PRO A 100 11.51 17.61 23.55
N ALA A 101 10.93 17.71 24.75
CA ALA A 101 11.56 18.38 25.92
C ALA A 101 10.88 18.01 27.25
N ASP A 102 11.70 17.82 28.29
CA ASP A 102 11.50 17.90 29.74
C ASP A 102 10.06 17.85 30.33
N GLY A 103 9.78 16.80 31.11
CA GLY A 103 8.54 16.63 31.88
C GLY A 103 8.66 16.92 33.39
N PRO A 104 7.57 16.77 34.16
CA PRO A 104 7.56 16.85 35.62
C PRO A 104 7.74 15.47 36.30
N ALA A 105 8.01 15.49 37.61
CA ALA A 105 8.20 14.30 38.45
C ALA A 105 6.91 13.44 38.61
N PRO A 106 7.02 12.14 38.91
CA PRO A 106 5.87 11.25 39.06
C PRO A 106 5.00 11.58 40.29
N ALA A 107 3.70 11.38 40.17
CA ALA A 107 2.75 11.50 41.27
C ALA A 107 2.85 10.32 42.25
N GLU A 108 2.57 10.58 43.53
CA GLU A 108 2.69 9.59 44.61
C GLU A 108 1.68 8.43 44.44
N GLN A 109 2.15 7.19 44.58
CA GLN A 109 1.27 6.04 44.76
C GLN A 109 0.60 6.10 46.15
N PRO A 110 -0.68 5.73 46.28
CA PRO A 110 -1.28 5.52 47.59
C PRO A 110 -0.57 4.35 48.30
N ALA A 111 -0.22 4.54 49.57
CA ALA A 111 0.56 3.57 50.34
C ALA A 111 -0.13 2.20 50.43
N SER A 112 0.64 1.13 50.21
CA SER A 112 0.16 -0.24 50.34
C SER A 112 -0.32 -0.52 51.77
N PRO A 113 -1.41 -1.31 51.97
CA PRO A 113 -1.71 -1.87 53.27
C PRO A 113 -0.55 -2.75 53.73
N ALA A 114 -0.26 -2.73 55.04
CA ALA A 114 0.91 -3.42 55.59
C ALA A 114 0.90 -4.91 55.25
N GLN A 115 2.00 -5.40 54.66
CA GLN A 115 2.19 -6.81 54.37
C GLN A 115 2.08 -7.63 55.66
N SER A 116 1.09 -8.53 55.73
CA SER A 116 1.23 -9.70 56.59
C SER A 116 2.40 -10.53 56.06
N LEU A 117 3.23 -11.03 56.98
CA LEU A 117 4.32 -11.93 56.62
C LEU A 117 3.72 -13.23 56.07
N ILE A 118 3.72 -13.36 54.74
CA ILE A 118 3.48 -14.62 54.07
C ILE A 118 4.52 -15.61 54.61
N PRO A 119 4.12 -16.78 55.14
CA PRO A 119 5.10 -17.77 55.57
C PRO A 119 5.96 -18.16 54.37
N ALA A 120 7.28 -18.20 54.55
CA ALA A 120 8.21 -18.49 53.47
C ALA A 120 7.77 -19.77 52.74
N GLN A 121 7.56 -19.67 51.42
CA GLN A 121 7.36 -20.86 50.60
C GLN A 121 8.57 -21.77 50.80
N THR A 122 8.34 -23.04 51.15
CA THR A 122 9.41 -24.00 51.38
C THR A 122 10.24 -24.14 50.11
N GLU A 123 11.48 -23.66 50.16
CA GLU A 123 12.40 -23.63 49.03
C GLU A 123 12.68 -25.04 48.51
N ILE A 124 12.36 -25.28 47.25
CA ILE A 124 12.49 -26.60 46.62
C ILE A 124 13.92 -26.74 46.12
N THR A 125 14.63 -27.72 46.70
CA THR A 125 16.06 -27.96 46.51
C THR A 125 16.37 -29.44 46.19
N THR A 126 15.34 -30.29 46.09
CA THR A 126 15.45 -31.72 45.78
C THR A 126 14.30 -32.21 44.90
N PHE A 127 14.55 -33.26 44.12
CA PHE A 127 13.55 -33.84 43.23
C PHE A 127 12.31 -34.34 43.98
N THR A 128 12.50 -34.99 45.13
CA THR A 128 11.40 -35.48 45.97
C THR A 128 10.49 -34.37 46.48
N GLN A 129 11.04 -33.18 46.82
CA GLN A 129 10.24 -32.00 47.19
C GLN A 129 9.43 -31.49 46.00
N LEU A 130 10.06 -31.35 44.82
CA LEU A 130 9.40 -30.89 43.60
C LEU A 130 8.23 -31.82 43.23
N LYS A 131 8.47 -33.12 43.18
CA LYS A 131 7.43 -34.10 42.87
C LYS A 131 6.30 -34.06 43.90
N SER A 132 6.62 -34.06 45.19
CA SER A 132 5.59 -34.00 46.26
C SER A 132 4.73 -32.75 46.18
N ALA A 133 5.31 -31.61 45.79
CA ALA A 133 4.58 -30.35 45.62
C ALA A 133 3.66 -30.37 44.39
N ILE A 134 4.07 -30.98 43.28
CA ILE A 134 3.24 -31.17 42.08
C ILE A 134 2.10 -32.17 42.38
N ASP A 135 2.41 -33.33 42.98
CA ASP A 135 1.44 -34.35 43.36
C ASP A 135 0.36 -33.76 44.30
N ALA A 136 0.76 -32.88 45.24
CA ALA A 136 -0.15 -32.21 46.18
C ALA A 136 -0.95 -31.05 45.56
N ALA A 137 -0.57 -30.55 44.38
CA ALA A 137 -1.26 -29.48 43.68
C ALA A 137 -2.41 -29.95 42.80
N ALA A 138 -2.56 -31.26 42.57
CA ALA A 138 -3.48 -31.84 41.58
C ALA A 138 -4.92 -31.31 41.70
N GLY A 139 -5.44 -30.75 40.59
CA GLY A 139 -6.76 -30.10 40.52
C GLY A 139 -6.81 -28.68 41.08
N SER A 140 -5.65 -28.03 41.27
CA SER A 140 -5.52 -26.66 41.80
C SER A 140 -4.31 -25.93 41.20
N SER A 141 -3.93 -24.77 41.76
CA SER A 141 -2.80 -23.97 41.30
C SER A 141 -1.70 -23.86 42.35
N ALA A 142 -0.45 -24.07 41.94
CA ALA A 142 0.73 -23.97 42.81
C ALA A 142 1.84 -23.13 42.18
N VAL A 143 2.48 -22.29 43.00
CA VAL A 143 3.68 -21.53 42.64
C VAL A 143 4.84 -22.09 43.45
N LEU A 144 5.85 -22.61 42.75
CA LEU A 144 6.93 -23.42 43.30
C LEU A 144 8.25 -22.66 43.14
N SER A 145 8.87 -22.28 44.25
CA SER A 145 10.15 -21.55 44.28
C SER A 145 11.32 -22.53 44.36
N LEU A 146 12.14 -22.59 43.29
CA LEU A 146 13.24 -23.53 43.12
C LEU A 146 14.60 -22.83 43.24
N SER A 147 15.58 -23.51 43.86
CA SER A 147 16.98 -23.08 43.89
C SER A 147 17.99 -24.24 43.86
N GLY A 148 19.25 -23.92 43.58
CA GLY A 148 20.32 -24.90 43.40
C GLY A 148 20.20 -25.68 42.08
N GLU A 149 20.94 -26.79 41.99
CA GLU A 149 20.82 -27.77 40.89
C GLU A 149 20.08 -28.99 41.42
N ILE A 150 18.95 -29.32 40.81
CA ILE A 150 18.07 -30.44 41.18
C ILE A 150 18.11 -31.47 40.06
N TYR A 151 18.50 -32.70 40.36
CA TYR A 151 18.55 -33.74 39.33
C TYR A 151 17.19 -34.36 39.04
N MET A 152 16.84 -34.43 37.76
CA MET A 152 15.65 -35.09 37.25
C MET A 152 15.87 -36.60 37.20
N GLU A 153 15.19 -37.34 38.08
CA GLU A 153 15.34 -38.80 38.24
C GLU A 153 14.23 -39.61 37.52
N GLU A 154 13.03 -39.04 37.40
CA GLU A 154 11.88 -39.61 36.67
C GLU A 154 11.01 -38.51 36.02
N LEU A 155 9.99 -38.93 35.27
CA LEU A 155 9.05 -38.03 34.58
C LEU A 155 8.12 -37.33 35.58
N LEU A 156 8.03 -36.01 35.53
CA LEU A 156 7.00 -35.25 36.22
C LEU A 156 5.78 -35.07 35.31
N THR A 157 4.57 -35.29 35.84
CA THR A 157 3.31 -35.11 35.11
C THR A 157 2.51 -33.98 35.74
N ILE A 158 2.05 -33.01 34.94
CA ILE A 158 1.10 -31.98 35.35
C ILE A 158 -0.31 -32.46 34.97
N PRO A 159 -1.17 -32.85 35.93
CA PRO A 159 -2.45 -33.45 35.61
C PRO A 159 -3.50 -32.43 35.17
N ALA A 160 -4.56 -32.91 34.50
CA ALA A 160 -5.68 -32.08 34.07
C ALA A 160 -6.27 -31.24 35.22
N GLY A 161 -6.65 -29.99 34.94
CA GLY A 161 -7.15 -29.04 35.93
C GLY A 161 -6.10 -28.50 36.91
N THR A 162 -4.81 -28.70 36.62
CA THR A 162 -3.69 -28.30 37.51
C THR A 162 -2.80 -27.27 36.83
N ALA A 163 -2.47 -26.18 37.53
CA ALA A 163 -1.55 -25.15 37.05
C ALA A 163 -0.32 -25.06 37.98
N VAL A 164 0.88 -25.28 37.43
CA VAL A 164 2.14 -25.20 38.16
C VAL A 164 3.02 -24.11 37.56
N THR A 165 3.37 -23.10 38.36
CA THR A 165 4.40 -22.12 38.02
C THR A 165 5.70 -22.49 38.71
N LEU A 166 6.74 -22.73 37.94
CA LEU A 166 8.12 -22.94 38.43
C LEU A 166 8.87 -21.60 38.36
N GLN A 167 9.26 -21.07 39.51
CA GLN A 167 9.92 -19.76 39.62
C GLN A 167 11.23 -19.82 40.42
N GLY A 168 12.03 -18.77 40.30
CA GLY A 168 13.31 -18.64 41.00
C GLY A 168 14.51 -18.92 40.10
N GLY A 169 15.71 -18.97 40.68
CA GLY A 169 16.98 -19.11 39.95
C GLY A 169 17.54 -20.54 39.90
N GLY A 170 16.73 -21.55 40.23
CA GLY A 170 17.16 -22.96 40.22
C GLY A 170 17.31 -23.56 38.83
N THR A 171 18.05 -24.67 38.76
CA THR A 171 18.21 -25.49 37.54
C THR A 171 17.67 -26.88 37.81
N LEU A 172 16.74 -27.35 36.96
CA LEU A 172 16.40 -28.76 36.85
C LEU A 172 17.32 -29.39 35.81
N ALA A 173 18.24 -30.23 36.27
CA ALA A 173 19.32 -30.80 35.46
C ALA A 173 19.13 -32.30 35.28
N ARG A 174 19.50 -32.86 34.12
CA ARG A 174 19.33 -34.30 33.86
C ARG A 174 20.24 -35.19 34.73
N ASP A 175 19.70 -36.20 35.43
CA ASP A 175 20.54 -37.24 36.06
C ASP A 175 21.27 -38.06 34.98
N ALA A 176 22.50 -38.49 35.27
CA ALA A 176 23.35 -39.24 34.33
C ALA A 176 22.76 -40.60 33.87
N ARG A 177 21.73 -41.10 34.53
CA ARG A 177 20.99 -42.34 34.20
C ARG A 177 19.61 -42.06 33.60
N TYR A 178 19.14 -40.82 33.59
CA TYR A 178 17.77 -40.48 33.20
C TYR A 178 17.66 -39.91 31.78
N THR A 179 17.14 -40.73 30.86
CA THR A 179 16.96 -40.39 29.44
C THR A 179 15.50 -40.11 29.05
N GLY A 180 14.65 -39.71 30.01
CA GLY A 180 13.24 -39.44 29.76
C GLY A 180 12.89 -37.96 29.59
N LEU A 181 11.64 -37.69 29.27
CA LEU A 181 11.04 -36.36 29.21
C LEU A 181 10.95 -35.74 30.62
N PHE A 182 11.29 -34.46 30.81
CA PHE A 182 11.18 -33.85 32.15
C PHE A 182 9.72 -33.64 32.57
N PHE A 183 8.88 -33.09 31.69
CA PHE A 183 7.49 -32.75 31.96
C PHE A 183 6.52 -33.25 30.90
N LEU A 184 5.50 -34.00 31.34
CA LEU A 184 4.29 -34.30 30.57
C LEU A 184 3.14 -33.44 31.11
N VAL A 185 2.64 -32.50 30.31
CA VAL A 185 1.45 -31.71 30.66
C VAL A 185 0.21 -32.35 30.02
N GLN A 186 -0.77 -32.72 30.83
CA GLN A 186 -2.02 -33.31 30.34
C GLN A 186 -2.98 -32.25 29.78
N LYS A 187 -3.99 -32.68 29.01
CA LYS A 187 -5.05 -31.80 28.50
C LYS A 187 -5.76 -31.08 29.65
N GLY A 188 -5.83 -29.75 29.55
CA GLY A 188 -6.34 -28.88 30.62
C GLY A 188 -5.41 -28.71 31.83
N GLY A 189 -4.15 -29.14 31.74
CA GLY A 189 -3.09 -28.75 32.67
C GLY A 189 -2.32 -27.51 32.17
N THR A 190 -1.53 -26.89 33.05
CA THR A 190 -0.70 -25.71 32.73
C THR A 190 0.66 -25.76 33.42
N LEU A 191 1.73 -25.49 32.68
CA LEU A 191 3.10 -25.37 33.19
C LEU A 191 3.70 -24.01 32.81
N ASN A 192 3.93 -23.14 33.80
CA ASN A 192 4.58 -21.85 33.60
C ASN A 192 6.04 -21.90 34.09
N ILE A 193 6.96 -21.30 33.34
CA ILE A 193 8.39 -21.24 33.63
C ILE A 193 8.82 -19.78 33.73
N ASP A 194 9.25 -19.37 34.93
CA ASP A 194 9.52 -17.98 35.30
C ASP A 194 10.86 -17.84 36.04
N GLY A 195 11.95 -18.02 35.30
CA GLY A 195 13.33 -17.74 35.72
C GLY A 195 14.24 -18.97 35.81
N ILE A 196 13.67 -20.17 35.96
CA ILE A 196 14.45 -21.40 36.14
C ILE A 196 15.09 -21.90 34.82
N THR A 197 16.11 -22.76 34.94
CA THR A 197 16.69 -23.47 33.78
C THR A 197 16.26 -24.93 33.76
N LEU A 198 15.86 -25.46 32.60
CA LEU A 198 15.77 -26.90 32.34
C LEU A 198 16.98 -27.32 31.48
N ASP A 199 17.83 -28.22 31.97
CA ASP A 199 19.11 -28.56 31.33
C ASP A 199 19.27 -30.07 31.07
N GLY A 200 19.36 -30.45 29.78
CA GLY A 200 19.71 -31.80 29.32
C GLY A 200 21.19 -32.18 29.50
N ARG A 201 22.05 -31.20 29.86
CA ARG A 201 23.49 -31.30 30.17
C ARG A 201 24.38 -31.87 29.05
N GLY A 202 23.90 -31.84 27.81
CA GLY A 202 24.57 -32.45 26.66
C GLY A 202 24.63 -33.98 26.70
N LEU A 203 23.88 -34.63 27.61
CA LEU A 203 23.91 -36.08 27.83
C LEU A 203 23.23 -36.79 26.66
N ALA A 204 24.01 -37.49 25.85
CA ALA A 204 23.59 -38.06 24.58
C ALA A 204 22.63 -39.26 24.75
N ALA A 205 21.40 -39.16 24.24
CA ALA A 205 20.35 -40.19 24.37
C ALA A 205 19.43 -40.28 23.14
N SER A 206 18.74 -41.42 22.95
CA SER A 206 17.87 -41.67 21.79
C SER A 206 16.53 -40.91 21.84
N SER A 207 15.95 -40.77 23.03
CA SER A 207 14.97 -39.72 23.36
C SER A 207 15.52 -38.88 24.51
N ASN A 208 15.25 -37.58 24.51
CA ASN A 208 15.94 -36.63 25.39
C ASN A 208 15.23 -35.27 25.58
N GLY A 209 13.96 -35.14 25.17
CA GLY A 209 13.24 -33.86 25.23
C GLY A 209 13.00 -33.37 26.66
N LEU A 210 12.53 -32.13 26.77
CA LEU A 210 12.24 -31.49 28.06
C LEU A 210 10.74 -31.46 28.36
N ILE A 211 9.91 -30.87 27.47
CA ILE A 211 8.47 -30.70 27.70
C ILE A 211 7.65 -31.26 26.53
N CYS A 212 6.67 -32.11 26.83
CA CYS A 212 5.60 -32.49 25.91
C CYS A 212 4.25 -32.17 26.56
N SER A 213 3.36 -31.53 25.81
CA SER A 213 2.13 -30.97 26.34
C SER A 213 0.92 -31.25 25.46
N TYR A 214 -0.17 -31.63 26.11
CA TYR A 214 -1.53 -31.65 25.57
C TYR A 214 -2.40 -30.51 26.12
N GLY A 215 -1.78 -29.58 26.88
CA GLY A 215 -2.39 -28.39 27.47
C GLY A 215 -1.45 -27.17 27.34
N ALA A 216 -1.51 -26.23 28.29
CA ALA A 216 -0.78 -24.97 28.18
C ALA A 216 0.64 -25.03 28.76
N VAL A 217 1.60 -24.41 28.08
CA VAL A 217 2.97 -24.18 28.55
C VAL A 217 3.33 -22.71 28.33
N ALA A 218 3.91 -22.04 29.32
CA ALA A 218 4.40 -20.67 29.19
C ALA A 218 5.88 -20.55 29.59
N LEU A 219 6.67 -19.84 28.77
CA LEU A 219 8.05 -19.47 29.08
C LEU A 219 8.16 -17.94 29.14
N ASN A 220 8.30 -17.42 30.36
CA ASN A 220 8.40 -15.99 30.63
C ASN A 220 9.84 -15.56 30.89
N ALA A 221 10.59 -16.38 31.62
CA ALA A 221 12.01 -16.17 31.89
C ALA A 221 12.71 -17.51 32.15
N GLY A 222 14.04 -17.52 32.08
CA GLY A 222 14.85 -18.73 32.25
C GLY A 222 15.32 -19.33 30.93
N ALA A 223 15.69 -20.61 30.92
CA ALA A 223 16.29 -21.26 29.75
C ALA A 223 15.91 -22.74 29.61
N LEU A 224 15.70 -23.20 28.36
CA LEU A 224 15.55 -24.61 27.98
C LEU A 224 16.75 -25.02 27.11
N GLN A 225 17.66 -25.83 27.66
CA GLN A 225 18.99 -26.02 27.07
C GLN A 225 19.53 -27.45 27.13
N GLY A 226 20.60 -27.68 26.38
CA GLY A 226 21.49 -28.83 26.57
C GLY A 226 20.91 -30.19 26.17
N ILE A 227 19.83 -30.24 25.39
CA ILE A 227 19.36 -31.51 24.80
C ILE A 227 20.44 -32.05 23.85
N HIS A 228 20.70 -33.36 23.91
CA HIS A 228 21.55 -34.05 22.95
C HIS A 228 20.87 -35.33 22.47
N CYS A 229 20.16 -35.27 21.35
CA CYS A 229 19.47 -36.41 20.78
C CYS A 229 20.36 -37.16 19.77
N LEU A 230 20.43 -38.49 19.89
CA LEU A 230 21.25 -39.38 19.05
C LEU A 230 20.46 -40.09 17.93
N GLY A 231 19.14 -40.02 17.91
CA GLY A 231 18.33 -40.78 16.95
C GLY A 231 17.24 -41.64 17.58
N GLY A 232 16.06 -41.64 16.96
CA GLY A 232 14.92 -42.50 17.29
C GLY A 232 13.86 -42.41 16.19
N ALA A 233 12.81 -43.25 16.24
CA ALA A 233 11.66 -43.14 15.34
C ALA A 233 10.97 -41.76 15.47
N ALA A 234 10.07 -41.43 14.54
CA ALA A 234 9.28 -40.19 14.60
C ALA A 234 8.49 -40.12 15.92
N ASP A 235 8.93 -39.22 16.80
CA ASP A 235 8.43 -38.99 18.15
C ASP A 235 8.62 -37.51 18.49
N TYR A 236 7.55 -36.86 18.91
CA TYR A 236 7.54 -35.43 19.26
C TYR A 236 8.09 -35.15 20.67
N GLN A 237 8.29 -36.17 21.51
CA GLN A 237 8.83 -36.05 22.89
C GLN A 237 10.35 -35.76 22.94
N ARG A 238 10.95 -35.32 21.83
CA ARG A 238 12.39 -35.04 21.69
C ARG A 238 12.71 -33.54 21.66
N SER A 239 11.73 -32.68 21.41
CA SER A 239 11.86 -31.22 21.38
C SER A 239 12.18 -30.64 22.76
N ALA A 240 12.62 -29.37 22.83
CA ALA A 240 12.63 -28.64 24.10
C ALA A 240 11.20 -28.36 24.57
N VAL A 241 10.33 -27.95 23.64
CA VAL A 241 8.87 -27.92 23.84
C VAL A 241 8.17 -28.57 22.65
N SER A 242 7.22 -29.45 22.92
CA SER A 242 6.24 -29.92 21.95
C SER A 242 4.83 -29.75 22.51
N VAL A 243 3.94 -29.11 21.75
CA VAL A 243 2.51 -29.00 22.03
C VAL A 243 1.73 -29.77 20.96
N VAL A 244 0.77 -30.59 21.39
CA VAL A 244 0.02 -31.53 20.54
C VAL A 244 -1.46 -31.53 20.92
N GLY A 245 -2.36 -31.32 19.96
CA GLY A 245 -3.80 -31.26 20.18
C GLY A 245 -4.37 -29.83 20.18
N PRO A 246 -5.66 -29.64 19.86
CA PRO A 246 -6.29 -28.32 19.70
C PRO A 246 -6.39 -27.47 20.98
N ASP A 247 -6.25 -28.08 22.16
CA ASP A 247 -6.22 -27.39 23.45
C ASP A 247 -4.79 -27.12 23.97
N ALA A 248 -3.77 -27.45 23.17
CA ALA A 248 -2.36 -27.35 23.56
C ALA A 248 -1.72 -26.06 23.06
N THR A 249 -1.17 -25.26 23.96
CA THR A 249 -0.57 -23.95 23.65
C THR A 249 0.84 -23.83 24.22
N PHE A 250 1.73 -23.18 23.46
CA PHE A 250 3.03 -22.73 23.97
C PHE A 250 3.20 -21.22 23.75
N THR A 251 3.18 -20.46 24.85
CA THR A 251 3.39 -19.00 24.82
C THR A 251 4.79 -18.66 25.32
N MET A 252 5.54 -17.89 24.53
CA MET A 252 6.88 -17.40 24.88
C MET A 252 6.87 -15.86 24.92
N THR A 253 7.02 -15.31 26.13
CA THR A 253 7.11 -13.86 26.37
C THR A 253 8.54 -13.42 26.70
N GLY A 254 9.44 -14.38 26.98
CA GLY A 254 10.84 -14.14 27.30
C GLY A 254 11.62 -15.46 27.44
N GLY A 255 12.78 -15.39 28.11
CA GLY A 255 13.67 -16.54 28.28
C GLY A 255 14.37 -16.98 26.99
N GLN A 256 15.01 -18.16 27.04
CA GLN A 256 15.81 -18.71 25.94
C GLN A 256 15.54 -20.20 25.69
N ILE A 257 15.62 -20.63 24.43
CA ILE A 257 15.64 -22.04 24.02
C ILE A 257 16.89 -22.24 23.15
N ARG A 258 17.97 -22.80 23.71
CA ARG A 258 19.30 -22.77 23.07
C ARG A 258 20.22 -23.95 23.36
N ASP A 259 21.25 -24.08 22.53
CA ASP A 259 22.30 -25.10 22.64
C ASP A 259 21.77 -26.56 22.56
N ASN A 260 20.59 -26.75 21.98
CA ASN A 260 19.98 -28.06 21.79
C ASN A 260 20.49 -28.70 20.50
N THR A 261 20.97 -29.94 20.59
CA THR A 261 21.68 -30.64 19.52
C THR A 261 20.97 -31.94 19.16
N TYR A 262 20.69 -32.15 17.88
CA TYR A 262 20.10 -33.37 17.34
C TYR A 262 21.02 -33.92 16.25
N THR A 263 21.44 -35.17 16.40
CA THR A 263 22.42 -35.84 15.51
C THR A 263 21.83 -37.11 14.89
N GLN A 264 22.46 -37.62 13.83
CA GLN A 264 22.01 -38.78 13.04
C GLN A 264 20.72 -38.53 12.23
N PRO A 265 20.82 -37.78 11.11
CA PRO A 265 19.66 -37.34 10.33
C PRO A 265 18.87 -38.46 9.62
N ARG A 266 19.44 -39.65 9.47
CA ARG A 266 18.73 -40.83 8.89
C ARG A 266 17.80 -41.53 9.89
N SER A 267 17.96 -41.27 11.18
CA SER A 267 17.03 -41.67 12.23
C SER A 267 16.11 -40.51 12.60
N ASN A 268 16.64 -39.29 12.77
CA ASN A 268 15.82 -38.15 13.16
C ASN A 268 14.99 -37.62 11.98
N GLN A 269 13.68 -37.70 12.14
CA GLN A 269 12.65 -37.10 11.30
C GLN A 269 11.73 -36.27 12.20
N HIS A 270 11.16 -35.19 11.64
CA HIS A 270 10.16 -34.33 12.27
C HIS A 270 10.60 -33.75 13.63
N ILE A 271 11.64 -32.92 13.61
CA ILE A 271 12.24 -32.31 14.81
C ILE A 271 12.17 -30.77 14.75
N GLY A 272 11.65 -30.15 15.79
CA GLY A 272 11.89 -28.74 16.13
C GLY A 272 12.55 -28.60 17.50
N ALA A 273 13.17 -27.44 17.78
CA ALA A 273 13.46 -27.07 19.17
C ALA A 273 12.13 -26.76 19.89
N VAL A 274 11.21 -26.09 19.19
CA VAL A 274 9.80 -25.93 19.53
C VAL A 274 8.94 -26.58 18.43
N MET A 275 7.87 -27.29 18.80
CA MET A 275 6.93 -27.92 17.87
C MET A 275 5.45 -27.70 18.23
N ALA A 276 4.62 -27.46 17.21
CA ALA A 276 3.16 -27.55 17.27
C ALA A 276 2.65 -28.60 16.27
N VAL A 277 1.73 -29.45 16.71
CA VAL A 277 1.15 -30.55 15.90
C VAL A 277 -0.33 -30.75 16.24
N ASP A 278 -1.14 -31.15 15.25
CA ASP A 278 -2.50 -31.67 15.44
C ASP A 278 -3.46 -30.74 16.21
N GLY A 279 -3.50 -29.46 15.82
CA GLY A 279 -4.37 -28.44 16.40
C GLY A 279 -3.64 -27.44 17.31
N ALA A 280 -2.41 -27.74 17.69
CA ALA A 280 -1.69 -26.96 18.70
C ALA A 280 -1.27 -25.57 18.21
N THR A 281 -1.11 -24.63 19.15
CA THR A 281 -0.76 -23.23 18.88
C THR A 281 0.55 -22.82 19.57
N ILE A 282 1.38 -22.06 18.87
CA ILE A 282 2.55 -21.36 19.43
C ILE A 282 2.33 -19.85 19.33
N GLU A 283 2.63 -19.13 20.40
CA GLU A 283 2.60 -17.67 20.48
C GLU A 283 3.97 -17.15 20.89
N LEU A 284 4.68 -16.50 19.98
CA LEU A 284 5.96 -15.85 20.26
C LEU A 284 5.76 -14.34 20.31
N SER A 285 6.04 -13.73 21.47
CA SER A 285 5.94 -12.28 21.70
C SER A 285 7.22 -11.66 22.27
N GLY A 286 8.09 -12.48 22.87
CA GLY A 286 9.45 -12.10 23.27
C GLY A 286 10.35 -13.31 23.49
N GLY A 287 11.61 -13.07 23.84
CA GLY A 287 12.60 -14.13 24.10
C GLY A 287 13.29 -14.68 22.84
N GLN A 288 14.14 -15.70 23.02
CA GLN A 288 15.08 -16.16 21.98
C GLN A 288 15.10 -17.69 21.79
N ILE A 289 14.82 -18.16 20.58
CA ILE A 289 15.07 -19.54 20.12
C ILE A 289 16.33 -19.51 19.27
N THR A 290 17.47 -19.92 19.82
CA THR A 290 18.78 -19.58 19.23
C THR A 290 19.87 -20.64 19.42
N GLN A 291 20.87 -20.68 18.55
CA GLN A 291 22.04 -21.57 18.63
C GLN A 291 21.69 -23.08 18.67
N ASN A 292 20.51 -23.49 18.21
CA ASN A 292 20.12 -24.89 18.15
C ASN A 292 20.64 -25.54 16.85
N THR A 293 21.11 -26.79 16.93
CA THR A 293 21.66 -27.56 15.80
C THR A 293 20.85 -28.83 15.57
N LEU A 294 20.14 -28.91 14.44
CA LEU A 294 19.13 -29.94 14.16
C LEU A 294 19.47 -30.75 12.90
N GLU A 295 20.38 -31.73 13.02
CA GLU A 295 20.67 -32.68 11.94
C GLU A 295 19.55 -33.74 11.83
N ALA A 296 18.44 -33.38 11.20
CA ALA A 296 17.26 -34.22 11.04
C ALA A 296 16.59 -34.01 9.67
N SER A 297 16.11 -35.07 9.03
CA SER A 297 15.65 -35.08 7.63
C SER A 297 14.51 -34.12 7.31
N ILE A 298 13.70 -33.75 8.31
CA ILE A 298 12.69 -32.70 8.25
C ILE A 298 12.79 -31.96 9.59
N SER A 299 13.29 -30.73 9.58
CA SER A 299 13.54 -29.94 10.79
C SER A 299 13.65 -28.44 10.56
N ALA A 300 13.46 -27.68 11.63
CA ALA A 300 13.73 -26.24 11.77
C ALA A 300 13.89 -25.89 13.26
N ALA A 301 14.20 -24.63 13.61
CA ALA A 301 14.18 -24.22 15.02
C ALA A 301 12.75 -24.25 15.60
N VAL A 302 11.77 -23.77 14.83
CA VAL A 302 10.33 -23.90 15.12
C VAL A 302 9.65 -24.69 13.99
N VAL A 303 8.85 -25.70 14.35
CA VAL A 303 8.11 -26.51 13.38
C VAL A 303 6.61 -26.50 13.71
N VAL A 304 5.79 -26.24 12.70
CA VAL A 304 4.32 -26.31 12.76
C VAL A 304 3.85 -27.33 11.74
N PHE A 305 3.16 -28.37 12.22
CA PHE A 305 2.45 -29.30 11.36
C PHE A 305 0.95 -29.25 11.62
N GLY A 306 0.18 -28.98 10.57
CA GLY A 306 -1.28 -29.06 10.62
C GLY A 306 -1.76 -30.48 10.90
N GLY A 307 -3.02 -30.62 11.34
CA GLY A 307 -3.53 -31.87 11.89
C GLY A 307 -3.78 -33.00 10.91
N THR A 308 -4.23 -34.11 11.50
CA THR A 308 -4.59 -35.36 10.81
C THR A 308 -6.05 -35.40 10.31
N ASP A 309 -6.76 -34.27 10.46
CA ASP A 309 -8.08 -33.96 9.91
C ASP A 309 -8.03 -32.52 9.37
N LYS A 310 -8.74 -32.24 8.27
CA LYS A 310 -8.77 -30.93 7.58
C LYS A 310 -9.41 -29.79 8.35
N GLU A 311 -10.19 -30.07 9.39
CA GLU A 311 -10.77 -29.04 10.26
C GLU A 311 -9.86 -28.73 11.48
N VAL A 312 -8.61 -29.22 11.49
CA VAL A 312 -7.69 -29.17 12.65
C VAL A 312 -6.37 -28.49 12.30
N ASP A 313 -6.42 -27.16 12.17
CA ASP A 313 -5.26 -26.31 11.87
C ASP A 313 -4.31 -26.15 13.07
N SER A 314 -3.00 -26.06 12.82
CA SER A 314 -2.00 -25.71 13.84
C SER A 314 -1.41 -24.33 13.55
N HIS A 315 -1.21 -23.53 14.60
CA HIS A 315 -0.94 -22.09 14.47
C HIS A 315 0.42 -21.65 15.04
N LEU A 316 1.04 -20.65 14.40
CA LEU A 316 2.20 -19.91 14.91
C LEU A 316 2.01 -18.41 14.75
N TYR A 317 1.93 -17.71 15.87
CA TYR A 317 1.87 -16.25 15.93
C TYR A 317 3.24 -15.69 16.32
N ILE A 318 3.77 -14.75 15.53
CA ILE A 318 5.06 -14.08 15.79
C ILE A 318 4.83 -12.57 15.89
N SER A 319 5.18 -12.02 17.05
CA SER A 319 4.89 -10.63 17.44
C SER A 319 5.99 -10.08 18.35
N GLY A 320 5.87 -8.81 18.73
CA GLY A 320 6.77 -8.17 19.70
C GLY A 320 8.24 -8.21 19.29
N ASP A 321 9.12 -8.58 20.22
CA ASP A 321 10.58 -8.65 20.04
C ASP A 321 11.13 -10.08 19.98
N ALA A 322 10.26 -11.09 19.80
CA ALA A 322 10.62 -12.50 19.72
C ALA A 322 11.65 -12.81 18.62
N GLN A 323 12.62 -13.69 18.92
CA GLN A 323 13.79 -13.92 18.06
C GLN A 323 13.99 -15.40 17.77
N ILE A 324 14.03 -15.78 16.49
CA ILE A 324 14.44 -17.10 16.01
C ILE A 324 15.75 -16.90 15.26
N THR A 325 16.89 -17.12 15.92
CA THR A 325 18.18 -16.64 15.41
C THR A 325 19.36 -17.59 15.54
N ASP A 326 20.28 -17.57 14.57
CA ASP A 326 21.54 -18.33 14.62
C ASP A 326 21.37 -19.86 14.76
N ASN A 327 20.23 -20.42 14.31
CA ASN A 327 19.97 -21.86 14.32
C ASN A 327 20.48 -22.53 13.03
N VAL A 328 20.88 -23.80 13.12
CA VAL A 328 21.30 -24.62 11.97
C VAL A 328 20.41 -25.86 11.90
N ALA A 329 19.67 -26.04 10.81
CA ALA A 329 18.70 -27.11 10.65
C ALA A 329 18.52 -27.46 9.16
N TYR A 330 17.69 -28.45 8.81
CA TYR A 330 17.48 -28.81 7.40
C TYR A 330 16.78 -27.70 6.59
N ASN A 331 15.76 -27.07 7.20
CA ASN A 331 15.20 -25.77 6.85
C ASN A 331 15.49 -24.86 8.05
N GLY A 332 16.00 -23.65 7.89
CA GLY A 332 16.75 -22.99 8.98
C GLY A 332 15.93 -22.56 10.20
N GLY A 333 15.15 -21.48 10.08
CA GLY A 333 14.42 -20.87 11.20
C GLY A 333 13.08 -21.55 11.50
N VAL A 334 12.15 -21.48 10.56
CA VAL A 334 10.76 -21.95 10.71
C VAL A 334 10.39 -22.92 9.58
N LEU A 335 9.67 -23.99 9.91
CA LEU A 335 9.01 -24.89 8.95
C LEU A 335 7.50 -24.93 9.24
N LEU A 336 6.70 -24.66 8.21
CA LEU A 336 5.25 -24.77 8.18
C LEU A 336 4.87 -25.79 7.12
N GLY A 337 4.00 -26.75 7.43
CA GLY A 337 3.56 -27.75 6.45
C GLY A 337 2.79 -28.93 7.00
N ASN A 338 2.92 -30.07 6.33
CA ASN A 338 2.59 -31.37 6.92
C ASN A 338 3.77 -32.36 6.87
N SER A 339 3.72 -33.33 7.78
CA SER A 339 4.77 -34.31 8.04
C SER A 339 4.91 -35.41 6.97
N ASN A 340 3.82 -35.73 6.26
CA ASN A 340 3.69 -37.01 5.56
C ASN A 340 3.08 -36.88 4.14
N PRO A 341 3.88 -36.52 3.12
CA PRO A 341 3.41 -36.33 1.74
C PRO A 341 3.30 -37.58 0.81
N PRO A 342 3.62 -38.85 1.17
CA PRO A 342 3.61 -39.96 0.18
C PRO A 342 2.20 -40.44 -0.20
N SER A 343 1.15 -39.85 0.37
CA SER A 343 -0.25 -40.11 0.03
C SER A 343 -1.04 -38.82 0.01
N LEU A 344 -1.59 -38.45 -1.15
CA LEU A 344 -2.43 -37.28 -1.38
C LEU A 344 -3.82 -37.50 -0.73
N TRP A 345 -3.87 -37.42 0.60
CA TRP A 345 -5.09 -37.51 1.39
C TRP A 345 -5.65 -36.11 1.60
N SER A 346 -6.90 -35.92 1.18
CA SER A 346 -7.65 -34.65 1.08
C SER A 346 -8.07 -34.04 2.43
N ASP A 347 -7.51 -34.54 3.52
CA ASP A 347 -8.10 -34.49 4.86
C ASP A 347 -7.01 -34.20 5.91
N LEU A 348 -6.11 -33.25 5.61
CA LEU A 348 -5.05 -32.76 6.50
C LEU A 348 -5.33 -31.31 6.90
N GLY A 349 -5.01 -30.93 8.13
CA GLY A 349 -5.16 -29.56 8.62
C GLY A 349 -4.04 -28.63 8.14
N LEU A 350 -4.27 -27.33 8.17
CA LEU A 350 -3.35 -26.30 7.70
C LEU A 350 -2.28 -25.96 8.75
N ALA A 351 -1.04 -25.75 8.31
CA ALA A 351 -0.04 -25.07 9.13
C ALA A 351 -0.11 -23.56 8.85
N VAL A 352 -0.67 -22.80 9.79
CA VAL A 352 -0.94 -21.37 9.66
C VAL A 352 0.11 -20.57 10.43
N CYS A 353 0.70 -19.56 9.79
CA CYS A 353 1.56 -18.60 10.47
C CYS A 353 1.17 -17.15 10.17
N GLN A 354 1.11 -16.33 11.22
CA GLN A 354 0.95 -14.89 11.14
C GLN A 354 2.14 -14.20 11.81
N MET A 355 2.84 -13.35 11.06
CA MET A 355 3.99 -12.59 11.53
C MET A 355 3.70 -11.08 11.45
N ASP A 356 3.42 -10.49 12.61
CA ASP A 356 3.16 -9.06 12.79
C ASP A 356 4.38 -8.33 13.38
N GLY A 357 5.33 -9.08 13.97
CA GLY A 357 6.55 -8.57 14.59
C GLY A 357 7.64 -9.64 14.68
N GLY A 358 8.60 -9.45 15.59
CA GLY A 358 9.71 -10.38 15.79
C GLY A 358 10.77 -10.42 14.68
N LEU A 359 11.77 -11.27 14.88
CA LEU A 359 13.00 -11.38 14.09
C LEU A 359 13.36 -12.83 13.79
N ILE A 360 13.43 -13.21 12.52
CA ILE A 360 13.93 -14.51 12.05
C ILE A 360 15.26 -14.26 11.32
N ALA A 361 16.40 -14.47 11.97
CA ALA A 361 17.68 -14.01 11.40
C ALA A 361 18.91 -14.91 11.58
N ARG A 362 19.80 -14.89 10.57
CA ARG A 362 21.07 -15.65 10.54
C ARG A 362 20.90 -17.18 10.66
N ASN A 363 19.70 -17.71 10.49
CA ASN A 363 19.47 -19.15 10.48
C ASN A 363 20.02 -19.77 9.18
N THR A 364 20.46 -21.03 9.24
CA THR A 364 21.13 -21.72 8.12
C THR A 364 20.46 -23.06 7.80
N ALA A 365 19.96 -23.21 6.58
CA ALA A 365 19.40 -24.45 6.04
C ALA A 365 20.50 -25.39 5.49
N GLN A 366 21.02 -26.28 6.34
CA GLN A 366 22.13 -27.18 6.06
C GLN A 366 21.68 -28.63 5.84
N GLY A 367 22.23 -29.26 4.80
CA GLY A 367 21.88 -30.62 4.37
C GLY A 367 23.01 -31.61 4.64
N PHE A 368 22.70 -32.90 4.49
CA PHE A 368 23.60 -34.01 4.81
C PHE A 368 23.76 -34.97 3.62
N GLU A 369 24.84 -35.75 3.62
CA GLU A 369 25.28 -36.50 2.43
C GLU A 369 24.25 -37.55 1.97
N GLY A 370 23.79 -37.37 0.72
CA GLY A 370 22.77 -38.20 0.08
C GLY A 370 21.33 -37.65 0.14
N TYR A 371 21.09 -36.48 0.75
CA TYR A 371 19.78 -35.80 0.77
C TYR A 371 19.98 -34.33 0.39
N THR A 372 19.55 -33.94 -0.82
CA THR A 372 19.91 -32.66 -1.45
C THR A 372 18.66 -31.89 -1.90
N LYS A 373 17.76 -31.59 -0.97
CA LYS A 373 16.54 -30.81 -1.19
C LYS A 373 16.27 -29.89 0.02
N ASN A 374 17.17 -28.94 0.26
CA ASN A 374 17.02 -27.97 1.33
C ASN A 374 16.25 -26.76 0.80
N TYR A 375 15.28 -26.28 1.55
CA TYR A 375 14.43 -25.15 1.17
C TYR A 375 14.23 -24.24 2.39
N GLY A 376 14.23 -22.91 2.21
CA GLY A 376 13.94 -21.96 3.30
C GLY A 376 15.07 -21.79 4.32
N GLY A 377 15.80 -20.68 4.25
CA GLY A 377 16.77 -20.30 5.29
C GLY A 377 16.10 -19.71 6.53
N GLY A 378 15.26 -18.69 6.34
CA GLY A 378 14.43 -18.09 7.39
C GLY A 378 13.16 -18.90 7.62
N VAL A 379 12.23 -18.88 6.66
CA VAL A 379 10.93 -19.57 6.71
C VAL A 379 10.79 -20.52 5.53
N MET A 380 10.29 -21.73 5.79
CA MET A 380 9.88 -22.70 4.79
C MET A 380 8.38 -22.97 4.88
N VAL A 381 7.66 -22.72 3.78
CA VAL A 381 6.24 -23.00 3.59
C VAL A 381 6.14 -24.20 2.64
N TYR A 382 5.76 -25.37 3.18
CA TYR A 382 5.94 -26.67 2.53
C TYR A 382 4.68 -27.54 2.63
N TYR A 383 3.90 -27.65 1.54
CA TYR A 383 2.73 -28.54 1.44
C TYR A 383 1.67 -28.36 2.55
N HIS A 384 0.51 -27.79 2.20
CA HIS A 384 -0.61 -27.57 3.12
C HIS A 384 -0.26 -26.57 4.24
N ALA A 385 0.18 -25.37 3.84
CA ALA A 385 0.53 -24.28 4.74
C ALA A 385 0.13 -22.90 4.18
N ASP A 386 -0.14 -21.95 5.08
CA ASP A 386 -0.39 -20.55 4.77
C ASP A 386 0.44 -19.65 5.70
N PHE A 387 1.24 -18.77 5.11
CA PHE A 387 2.05 -17.78 5.84
C PHE A 387 1.65 -16.36 5.44
N THR A 388 1.23 -15.56 6.41
CA THR A 388 0.95 -14.13 6.21
C THR A 388 1.90 -13.27 7.04
N MET A 389 2.64 -12.39 6.37
CA MET A 389 3.61 -11.48 6.97
C MET A 389 3.11 -10.04 6.82
N ASN A 390 2.69 -9.45 7.93
CA ASN A 390 2.24 -8.05 8.03
C ASN A 390 3.33 -7.13 8.57
N GLY A 391 4.30 -7.69 9.31
CA GLY A 391 5.40 -6.97 9.94
C GLY A 391 6.56 -7.89 10.31
N GLY A 392 7.42 -7.42 11.20
CA GLY A 392 8.64 -8.13 11.60
C GLY A 392 9.73 -8.16 10.52
N GLN A 393 10.80 -8.91 10.81
CA GLN A 393 12.02 -8.93 9.99
C GLN A 393 12.55 -10.36 9.75
N ILE A 394 12.93 -10.67 8.51
CA ILE A 394 13.58 -11.92 8.09
C ILE A 394 14.95 -11.57 7.50
N LEU A 395 16.01 -11.66 8.31
CA LEU A 395 17.31 -11.03 8.00
C LEU A 395 18.48 -12.02 7.89
N GLN A 396 19.33 -11.86 6.87
CA GLN A 396 20.66 -12.51 6.80
C GLN A 396 20.64 -14.05 6.86
N ASN A 397 19.49 -14.70 6.63
CA ASN A 397 19.39 -16.15 6.66
C ASN A 397 20.05 -16.76 5.41
N THR A 398 20.57 -17.97 5.54
CA THR A 398 21.27 -18.69 4.47
C THR A 398 20.57 -20.00 4.15
N GLY A 399 20.32 -20.28 2.87
CA GLY A 399 19.71 -21.53 2.43
C GLY A 399 20.03 -21.83 0.97
N LYS A 400 19.52 -22.94 0.41
CA LYS A 400 19.76 -23.29 -1.01
C LYS A 400 18.80 -22.61 -1.98
N MET A 401 17.55 -22.43 -1.56
CA MET A 401 16.45 -21.78 -2.29
C MET A 401 15.60 -21.00 -1.30
N GLY A 402 15.16 -19.80 -1.68
CA GLY A 402 14.29 -18.95 -0.85
C GLY A 402 14.91 -18.66 0.51
N ALA A 403 16.10 -18.08 0.53
CA ALA A 403 16.89 -18.05 1.76
C ALA A 403 16.25 -17.18 2.86
N GLY A 404 15.48 -16.15 2.51
CA GLY A 404 14.53 -15.52 3.43
C GLY A 404 13.28 -16.40 3.61
N VAL A 405 12.47 -16.52 2.55
CA VAL A 405 11.23 -17.32 2.52
C VAL A 405 11.26 -18.26 1.31
N CYS A 406 10.93 -19.53 1.51
CA CYS A 406 10.75 -20.49 0.41
C CYS A 406 9.34 -21.09 0.47
N VAL A 407 8.65 -21.10 -0.67
CA VAL A 407 7.23 -21.51 -0.77
C VAL A 407 7.07 -22.61 -1.82
N THR A 408 6.45 -23.73 -1.47
CA THR A 408 6.07 -24.80 -2.40
C THR A 408 4.73 -25.43 -2.04
N ASP A 409 3.82 -25.53 -3.01
CA ASP A 409 2.62 -26.36 -2.91
C ASP A 409 2.85 -27.83 -3.29
N GLY A 410 4.02 -28.14 -3.87
CA GLY A 410 4.37 -29.50 -4.26
C GLY A 410 3.77 -30.01 -5.58
N PHE A 411 3.02 -29.21 -6.34
CA PHE A 411 2.36 -29.65 -7.58
C PHE A 411 3.35 -30.14 -8.64
N VAL A 412 4.41 -29.37 -8.88
CA VAL A 412 5.48 -29.79 -9.82
C VAL A 412 6.41 -30.82 -9.18
N GLU A 413 6.71 -30.70 -7.88
CA GLU A 413 7.62 -31.59 -7.16
C GLU A 413 7.10 -33.03 -7.01
N SER A 414 5.79 -33.21 -6.84
CA SER A 414 5.11 -34.52 -6.82
C SER A 414 5.03 -35.19 -8.18
N GLY A 415 5.29 -34.44 -9.27
CA GLY A 415 5.10 -34.90 -10.63
C GLY A 415 3.65 -34.83 -11.15
N ALA A 416 2.70 -34.25 -10.39
CA ALA A 416 1.31 -34.10 -10.83
C ALA A 416 1.20 -33.28 -12.13
N TYR A 417 2.01 -32.21 -12.26
CA TYR A 417 2.14 -31.46 -13.51
C TYR A 417 2.57 -32.34 -14.70
N ALA A 418 3.60 -33.18 -14.50
CA ALA A 418 4.11 -34.09 -15.54
C ALA A 418 3.14 -35.25 -15.86
N ALA A 419 2.20 -35.54 -14.96
CA ALA A 419 1.08 -36.44 -15.18
C ALA A 419 -0.12 -35.77 -15.88
N GLY A 420 -0.02 -34.48 -16.25
CA GLY A 420 -1.05 -33.74 -16.98
C GLY A 420 -2.25 -33.33 -16.14
N TRP A 421 -2.09 -33.20 -14.81
CA TRP A 421 -3.18 -32.74 -13.94
C TRP A 421 -3.46 -31.25 -14.14
N SER A 422 -4.72 -30.83 -14.05
CA SER A 422 -5.09 -29.42 -14.00
C SER A 422 -4.77 -28.84 -12.61
N TYR A 423 -4.07 -27.70 -12.58
CA TYR A 423 -3.69 -27.05 -11.32
C TYR A 423 -4.93 -26.63 -10.52
N GLN A 424 -5.89 -25.96 -11.17
CA GLN A 424 -7.09 -25.45 -10.52
C GLN A 424 -8.01 -26.58 -10.02
N GLU A 425 -8.57 -27.37 -10.94
CA GLU A 425 -9.62 -28.34 -10.63
C GLU A 425 -9.11 -29.52 -9.79
N LEU A 426 -7.89 -30.01 -10.06
CA LEU A 426 -7.33 -31.16 -9.34
C LEU A 426 -6.49 -30.73 -8.13
N TRP A 427 -5.47 -29.87 -8.29
CA TRP A 427 -4.55 -29.59 -7.17
C TRP A 427 -5.18 -28.70 -6.09
N ILE A 428 -5.85 -27.63 -6.48
CA ILE A 428 -6.46 -26.66 -5.55
C ILE A 428 -7.87 -27.08 -5.15
N GLU A 429 -8.81 -27.25 -6.09
CA GLU A 429 -10.22 -27.44 -5.73
C GLU A 429 -10.54 -28.84 -5.18
N LYS A 430 -9.83 -29.88 -5.65
CA LYS A 430 -10.10 -31.27 -5.25
C LYS A 430 -9.14 -31.82 -4.19
N TYR A 431 -7.83 -31.56 -4.32
CA TYR A 431 -6.84 -32.03 -3.35
C TYR A 431 -6.55 -30.99 -2.24
N ASN A 432 -6.90 -29.72 -2.46
CA ASN A 432 -6.70 -28.61 -1.53
C ASN A 432 -5.32 -28.62 -0.88
N ILE A 433 -4.25 -28.54 -1.67
CA ILE A 433 -2.87 -28.48 -1.16
C ILE A 433 -2.31 -27.06 -1.36
N PRO A 434 -2.64 -26.10 -0.47
CA PRO A 434 -2.11 -24.74 -0.54
C PRO A 434 -0.61 -24.70 -0.20
N GLY A 435 0.09 -23.81 -0.88
CA GLY A 435 1.43 -23.34 -0.52
C GLY A 435 1.40 -21.82 -0.52
N ALA A 436 0.70 -21.23 0.45
CA ALA A 436 0.31 -19.83 0.39
C ALA A 436 1.29 -18.90 1.12
N PHE A 437 1.60 -17.76 0.51
CA PHE A 437 2.38 -16.69 1.14
C PHE A 437 1.86 -15.30 0.78
N ARG A 438 1.60 -14.46 1.80
CA ARG A 438 1.16 -13.06 1.62
C ARG A 438 2.11 -12.12 2.34
N LEU A 439 2.82 -11.29 1.59
CA LEU A 439 3.67 -10.23 2.12
C LEU A 439 2.91 -8.89 2.03
N ASN A 440 2.33 -8.49 3.16
CA ASN A 440 1.60 -7.22 3.30
C ASN A 440 2.51 -6.12 3.89
N GLY A 441 3.57 -6.49 4.60
CA GLY A 441 4.49 -5.55 5.26
C GLY A 441 5.72 -6.24 5.87
N GLY A 442 6.57 -5.48 6.54
CA GLY A 442 7.83 -5.96 7.13
C GLY A 442 9.04 -5.95 6.17
N GLU A 443 10.08 -6.69 6.54
CA GLU A 443 11.39 -6.68 5.87
C GLU A 443 11.95 -8.09 5.65
N ILE A 444 12.39 -8.38 4.43
CA ILE A 444 13.13 -9.59 4.03
C ILE A 444 14.46 -9.10 3.46
N SER A 445 15.52 -9.05 4.28
CA SER A 445 16.78 -8.35 3.90
C SER A 445 18.07 -9.15 4.08
N GLY A 446 19.00 -8.99 3.13
CA GLY A 446 20.36 -9.55 3.20
C GLY A 446 20.44 -11.08 3.20
N ASN A 447 19.34 -11.78 2.91
CA ASN A 447 19.30 -13.25 2.87
C ASN A 447 20.05 -13.78 1.65
N ARG A 448 20.57 -15.01 1.73
CA ARG A 448 21.52 -15.55 0.75
C ARG A 448 21.23 -16.98 0.29
N ALA A 449 20.79 -17.13 -0.96
CA ALA A 449 20.61 -18.43 -1.61
C ALA A 449 21.95 -18.95 -2.16
N ILE A 450 22.53 -19.93 -1.45
CA ILE A 450 23.80 -20.58 -1.80
C ILE A 450 23.56 -21.88 -2.59
N GLY A 451 23.98 -21.90 -3.85
CA GLY A 451 23.84 -23.10 -4.67
C GLY A 451 24.31 -22.91 -6.11
N GLY A 452 24.54 -24.03 -6.77
CA GLY A 452 24.92 -24.12 -8.18
C GLY A 452 24.66 -25.52 -8.77
N GLY A 453 23.78 -26.29 -8.12
CA GLY A 453 23.45 -27.67 -8.47
C GLY A 453 22.32 -27.77 -9.50
N THR A 454 21.81 -28.98 -9.67
CA THR A 454 20.67 -29.28 -10.54
C THR A 454 19.35 -28.74 -9.99
N GLY A 455 18.41 -28.39 -10.87
CA GLY A 455 17.16 -27.73 -10.48
C GLY A 455 17.40 -26.26 -10.14
N ASP A 456 16.76 -25.76 -9.10
CA ASP A 456 16.77 -24.33 -8.73
C ASP A 456 17.67 -23.99 -7.53
N GLU A 457 18.57 -24.91 -7.13
CA GLU A 457 19.60 -24.62 -6.12
C GLU A 457 20.41 -23.36 -6.51
N GLY A 458 20.38 -22.32 -5.67
CA GLY A 458 20.98 -21.02 -5.89
C GLY A 458 20.01 -19.91 -6.33
N CYS A 459 18.71 -20.18 -6.39
CA CYS A 459 17.67 -19.22 -6.80
C CYS A 459 16.83 -18.67 -5.63
N GLY A 460 16.35 -17.43 -5.77
CA GLY A 460 15.50 -16.78 -4.77
C GLY A 460 16.27 -16.39 -3.49
N GLY A 461 17.04 -15.31 -3.54
CA GLY A 461 17.83 -14.86 -2.39
C GLY A 461 16.94 -14.43 -1.22
N GLY A 462 15.98 -13.53 -1.48
CA GLY A 462 14.90 -13.20 -0.55
C GLY A 462 13.83 -14.29 -0.55
N ILE A 463 13.12 -14.44 -1.68
CA ILE A 463 11.94 -15.30 -1.81
C ILE A 463 12.10 -16.30 -2.97
N TYR A 464 11.73 -17.57 -2.74
CA TYR A 464 11.52 -18.57 -3.80
C TYR A 464 10.05 -19.03 -3.83
N ILE A 465 9.48 -19.16 -5.03
CA ILE A 465 8.05 -19.43 -5.25
C ILE A 465 7.85 -20.64 -6.17
N ALA A 466 7.13 -21.63 -5.66
CA ALA A 466 6.52 -22.74 -6.40
C ALA A 466 5.06 -22.93 -5.95
N SER A 467 4.25 -21.87 -6.06
CA SER A 467 2.78 -21.92 -6.00
C SER A 467 2.12 -20.71 -6.68
N ASN A 468 0.85 -20.83 -7.06
CA ASN A 468 0.02 -19.69 -7.48
C ASN A 468 -0.55 -18.88 -6.30
N GLN A 469 -0.45 -19.38 -5.07
CA GLN A 469 -1.03 -18.71 -3.90
C GLN A 469 -0.04 -17.74 -3.22
N VAL A 470 0.80 -17.07 -4.01
CA VAL A 470 1.76 -16.08 -3.52
C VAL A 470 1.40 -14.67 -4.00
N THR A 471 1.26 -13.74 -3.06
CA THR A 471 0.96 -12.32 -3.31
C THR A 471 1.90 -11.42 -2.52
N LEU A 472 2.53 -10.47 -3.21
CA LEU A 472 3.39 -9.45 -2.60
C LEU A 472 2.73 -8.08 -2.80
N SER A 473 2.20 -7.50 -1.72
CA SER A 473 1.37 -6.28 -1.74
C SER A 473 1.96 -5.10 -0.94
N GLY A 474 2.98 -5.37 -0.11
CA GLY A 474 3.70 -4.36 0.64
C GLY A 474 5.01 -4.89 1.23
N GLY A 475 5.68 -4.08 2.03
CA GLY A 475 6.93 -4.44 2.69
C GLY A 475 8.17 -4.26 1.82
N SER A 476 9.29 -4.79 2.29
CA SER A 476 10.62 -4.55 1.70
C SER A 476 11.41 -5.85 1.50
N ILE A 477 12.01 -5.98 0.33
CA ILE A 477 12.84 -7.11 -0.10
C ILE A 477 14.18 -6.51 -0.57
N THR A 478 15.16 -6.43 0.34
CA THR A 478 16.34 -5.56 0.16
C THR A 478 17.68 -6.29 0.29
N ASP A 479 18.65 -5.94 -0.56
CA ASP A 479 20.04 -6.42 -0.49
C ASP A 479 20.23 -7.97 -0.44
N ASN A 480 19.20 -8.74 -0.79
CA ASN A 480 19.28 -10.20 -0.82
C ASN A 480 20.12 -10.66 -2.01
N SER A 481 20.71 -11.86 -1.90
CA SER A 481 21.63 -12.39 -2.92
C SER A 481 21.33 -13.84 -3.30
N ALA A 482 21.34 -14.11 -4.61
CA ALA A 482 21.14 -15.45 -5.15
C ALA A 482 22.36 -15.88 -5.98
N GLY A 483 22.81 -17.13 -5.78
CA GLY A 483 23.92 -17.71 -6.53
C GLY A 483 23.67 -17.86 -8.04
N ARG A 484 22.41 -17.75 -8.50
CA ARG A 484 22.04 -17.88 -9.91
C ARG A 484 20.97 -16.89 -10.38
N GLN A 485 19.73 -17.01 -9.87
CA GLN A 485 18.57 -16.31 -10.43
C GLN A 485 17.65 -15.75 -9.34
N GLY A 486 17.13 -14.52 -9.54
CA GLY A 486 16.19 -13.88 -8.63
C GLY A 486 16.82 -13.51 -7.28
N GLY A 487 17.55 -12.39 -7.25
CA GLY A 487 18.22 -11.93 -6.03
C GLY A 487 17.21 -11.59 -4.93
N GLY A 488 16.20 -10.78 -5.26
CA GLY A 488 15.06 -10.52 -4.38
C GLY A 488 14.05 -11.67 -4.41
N VAL A 489 13.47 -11.95 -5.59
CA VAL A 489 12.38 -12.93 -5.78
C VAL A 489 12.67 -13.85 -6.96
N TYR A 490 12.32 -15.14 -6.85
CA TYR A 490 12.36 -16.11 -7.94
C TYR A 490 11.10 -16.96 -8.05
N VAL A 491 10.55 -17.10 -9.26
CA VAL A 491 9.43 -18.04 -9.57
C VAL A 491 9.97 -19.26 -10.32
N GLY A 492 9.80 -20.45 -9.73
CA GLY A 492 10.54 -21.66 -10.09
C GLY A 492 10.29 -22.23 -11.48
N CYS A 493 9.04 -22.27 -11.93
CA CYS A 493 8.65 -22.90 -13.20
C CYS A 493 7.17 -22.65 -13.53
N VAL A 494 6.73 -23.08 -14.72
CA VAL A 494 5.30 -23.27 -15.02
C VAL A 494 4.70 -24.42 -14.19
N PRO A 495 3.41 -24.34 -13.81
CA PRO A 495 2.43 -23.32 -14.21
C PRO A 495 2.38 -22.09 -13.28
N TYR A 496 3.43 -21.85 -12.48
CA TYR A 496 3.34 -20.91 -11.37
C TYR A 496 3.26 -19.43 -11.81
N VAL A 497 2.37 -18.68 -11.15
CA VAL A 497 2.09 -17.26 -11.39
C VAL A 497 2.27 -16.48 -10.09
N LEU A 498 3.14 -15.47 -10.11
CA LEU A 498 3.31 -14.51 -9.01
C LEU A 498 2.48 -13.25 -9.27
N HIS A 499 1.74 -12.81 -8.24
CA HIS A 499 1.06 -11.52 -8.22
C HIS A 499 1.80 -10.51 -7.32
N MET A 500 2.12 -9.34 -7.87
CA MET A 500 2.72 -8.23 -7.13
C MET A 500 1.93 -6.93 -7.32
N TYR A 501 1.87 -6.07 -6.29
CA TYR A 501 1.11 -4.82 -6.33
C TYR A 501 1.89 -3.65 -5.74
N ASP A 502 1.63 -2.44 -6.25
CA ASP A 502 2.20 -1.17 -5.80
C ASP A 502 3.73 -1.21 -5.64
N ALA A 503 4.41 -1.75 -6.65
CA ALA A 503 5.79 -2.20 -6.57
C ALA A 503 6.81 -1.17 -7.11
N LEU A 504 7.90 -0.95 -6.37
CA LEU A 504 9.08 -0.20 -6.81
C LEU A 504 10.30 -1.13 -6.89
N ILE A 505 10.86 -1.26 -8.10
CA ILE A 505 11.97 -2.17 -8.43
C ILE A 505 13.14 -1.31 -8.96
N THR A 506 14.07 -0.94 -8.07
CA THR A 506 15.19 -0.03 -8.37
C THR A 506 16.50 -0.47 -7.71
N ASP A 507 17.63 -0.05 -8.26
CA ASP A 507 19.00 -0.26 -7.73
C ASP A 507 19.43 -1.73 -7.57
N ASN A 508 18.64 -2.69 -8.06
CA ASN A 508 19.02 -4.09 -8.13
C ASN A 508 20.10 -4.30 -9.20
N THR A 509 20.92 -5.35 -9.03
CA THR A 509 22.06 -5.63 -9.92
C THR A 509 22.07 -7.07 -10.41
N ALA A 510 22.09 -7.26 -11.72
CA ALA A 510 22.38 -8.54 -12.37
C ALA A 510 23.82 -8.60 -12.89
N GLU A 511 24.52 -9.72 -12.71
CA GLU A 511 25.85 -9.89 -13.31
C GLU A 511 25.76 -10.05 -14.83
N LEU A 512 24.68 -10.63 -15.36
CA LEU A 512 24.51 -10.93 -16.79
C LEU A 512 23.24 -10.33 -17.41
N LEU A 513 22.04 -10.68 -16.93
CA LEU A 513 20.77 -10.29 -17.58
C LEU A 513 19.72 -9.82 -16.57
N GLY A 514 19.03 -8.71 -16.89
CA GLY A 514 17.85 -8.28 -16.15
C GLY A 514 18.18 -7.80 -14.75
N GLY A 515 18.72 -6.59 -14.60
CA GLY A 515 19.03 -6.03 -13.29
C GLY A 515 17.78 -5.88 -12.42
N GLY A 516 16.72 -5.30 -13.00
CA GLY A 516 15.39 -5.28 -12.41
C GLY A 516 14.73 -6.66 -12.52
N LEU A 517 14.32 -7.04 -13.73
CA LEU A 517 13.63 -8.30 -14.00
C LEU A 517 14.30 -9.13 -15.11
N TRP A 518 14.31 -10.46 -14.96
CA TRP A 518 14.68 -11.43 -16.00
C TRP A 518 13.62 -12.54 -16.12
N PHE A 519 13.19 -12.82 -17.36
CA PHE A 519 12.26 -13.90 -17.70
C PHE A 519 12.90 -14.92 -18.63
N CYS A 520 12.83 -16.19 -18.22
CA CYS A 520 13.07 -17.39 -19.02
C CYS A 520 11.97 -17.55 -20.10
N PRO A 521 12.19 -18.26 -21.22
CA PRO A 521 11.17 -18.45 -22.25
C PRO A 521 10.17 -19.56 -21.87
N THR A 522 9.53 -19.40 -20.71
CA THR A 522 8.60 -20.36 -20.10
C THR A 522 7.36 -19.73 -19.45
N GLY A 523 7.33 -18.41 -19.19
CA GLY A 523 6.17 -17.76 -18.60
C GLY A 523 6.02 -16.30 -19.06
N ASP A 524 4.84 -15.74 -18.80
CA ASP A 524 4.45 -14.40 -19.24
C ASP A 524 4.93 -13.30 -18.30
N ALA A 525 5.24 -12.13 -18.87
CA ALA A 525 5.70 -10.96 -18.14
C ALA A 525 4.70 -9.81 -18.33
N THR A 526 3.99 -9.42 -17.26
CA THR A 526 3.00 -8.33 -17.32
C THR A 526 3.29 -7.26 -16.26
N ASN A 527 3.45 -6.01 -16.71
CA ASN A 527 3.48 -4.83 -15.84
C ASN A 527 2.39 -3.84 -16.27
N ALA A 528 1.28 -3.85 -15.55
CA ALA A 528 0.16 -2.91 -15.71
C ALA A 528 0.45 -1.57 -15.02
N VAL A 529 -0.49 -0.62 -15.09
CA VAL A 529 -0.34 0.71 -14.47
C VAL A 529 -1.14 0.83 -13.18
N THR A 530 -2.39 0.35 -13.18
CA THR A 530 -3.26 0.29 -12.00
C THR A 530 -2.68 -0.68 -10.98
N ASN A 531 -2.35 -0.19 -9.78
CA ASN A 531 -1.52 -0.88 -8.78
C ASN A 531 -0.19 -1.46 -9.32
N GLY A 532 0.34 -0.87 -10.39
CA GLY A 532 1.43 -1.41 -11.20
C GLY A 532 2.83 -1.39 -10.58
N GLY A 533 3.81 -1.70 -11.41
CA GLY A 533 5.22 -1.62 -11.09
C GLY A 533 5.92 -0.39 -11.67
N ALA A 534 6.84 0.18 -10.91
CA ALA A 534 7.84 1.12 -11.36
C ALA A 534 9.22 0.45 -11.38
N ILE A 535 9.80 0.34 -12.59
CA ILE A 535 11.00 -0.43 -12.86
C ILE A 535 12.00 0.50 -13.53
N TYR A 536 13.00 0.96 -12.79
CA TYR A 536 14.04 1.87 -13.29
C TYR A 536 15.28 1.84 -12.39
N GLY A 537 16.41 2.39 -12.86
CA GLY A 537 17.62 2.56 -12.03
C GLY A 537 18.41 1.28 -11.74
N ASN A 538 17.93 0.11 -12.19
CA ASN A 538 18.61 -1.16 -12.04
C ASN A 538 19.78 -1.29 -13.02
N ARG A 539 20.62 -2.33 -12.85
CA ARG A 539 21.86 -2.52 -13.63
C ARG A 539 22.09 -3.98 -14.01
N ALA A 540 22.50 -4.25 -15.24
CA ALA A 540 22.91 -5.57 -15.73
C ALA A 540 24.30 -5.52 -16.37
N GLY A 541 25.18 -6.47 -16.06
CA GLY A 541 26.52 -6.52 -16.65
C GLY A 541 26.53 -6.90 -18.14
N GLY A 542 25.64 -7.79 -18.57
CA GLY A 542 25.52 -8.26 -19.96
C GLY A 542 24.54 -7.43 -20.79
N ALA A 543 23.23 -7.57 -20.57
CA ALA A 543 22.18 -6.83 -21.29
C ALA A 543 20.90 -6.62 -20.44
N GLY A 544 20.13 -5.59 -20.78
CA GLY A 544 18.85 -5.25 -20.16
C GLY A 544 18.96 -4.91 -18.68
N ASP A 545 19.39 -3.69 -18.39
CA ASP A 545 19.49 -3.13 -17.05
C ASP A 545 18.20 -3.28 -16.23
N ASP A 546 17.04 -2.94 -16.80
CA ASP A 546 15.78 -2.87 -16.06
C ASP A 546 14.87 -4.07 -16.35
N PHE A 547 14.86 -4.58 -17.58
CA PHE A 547 14.03 -5.73 -17.97
C PHE A 547 14.71 -6.60 -19.05
N VAL A 548 14.62 -7.92 -18.91
CA VAL A 548 14.96 -8.91 -19.94
C VAL A 548 13.85 -9.97 -20.07
N ALA A 549 13.43 -10.26 -21.30
CA ALA A 549 12.69 -11.47 -21.65
C ALA A 549 13.43 -12.25 -22.73
N VAL A 550 13.79 -13.49 -22.44
CA VAL A 550 14.54 -14.38 -23.36
C VAL A 550 13.59 -14.90 -24.46
N PRO A 551 13.97 -14.85 -25.75
CA PRO A 551 13.16 -15.41 -26.84
C PRO A 551 13.27 -16.94 -26.93
N GLN A 552 12.22 -17.61 -27.42
CA GLN A 552 12.33 -19.00 -27.90
C GLN A 552 11.40 -19.28 -29.09
N THR A 553 11.98 -19.74 -30.20
CA THR A 553 11.25 -20.12 -31.41
C THR A 553 10.23 -21.22 -31.13
N GLY A 554 8.99 -21.03 -31.58
CA GLY A 554 7.92 -22.02 -31.46
C GLY A 554 7.19 -22.04 -30.11
N LYS A 555 7.52 -21.13 -29.18
CA LYS A 555 6.72 -20.86 -27.98
C LYS A 555 6.07 -19.47 -28.05
N LEU A 556 4.99 -19.27 -27.31
CA LEU A 556 4.08 -18.12 -27.43
C LEU A 556 3.83 -17.39 -26.10
N TYR A 557 4.82 -17.36 -25.20
CA TYR A 557 4.75 -16.52 -24.00
C TYR A 557 4.91 -15.05 -24.36
N THR A 558 4.26 -14.18 -23.58
CA THR A 558 4.05 -12.78 -23.91
C THR A 558 4.71 -11.84 -22.92
N THR A 559 5.23 -10.73 -23.44
CA THR A 559 5.60 -9.54 -22.69
C THR A 559 4.55 -8.46 -22.92
N ASN A 560 4.00 -7.94 -21.82
CA ASN A 560 3.03 -6.86 -21.74
C ASN A 560 3.57 -5.78 -20.81
N LEU A 561 4.16 -4.72 -21.37
CA LEU A 561 4.69 -3.57 -20.62
C LEU A 561 3.90 -2.33 -20.99
N ALA A 562 3.40 -1.63 -19.97
CA ALA A 562 2.82 -0.32 -20.14
C ALA A 562 3.87 0.77 -20.45
N ASP A 563 3.43 1.82 -21.14
CA ASP A 563 4.14 3.07 -21.41
C ASP A 563 4.02 4.08 -20.25
N ARG A 564 3.31 3.70 -19.17
CA ARG A 564 3.31 4.36 -17.86
C ARG A 564 3.65 3.36 -16.76
N MET A 565 4.20 3.85 -15.66
CA MET A 565 4.50 3.07 -14.45
C MET A 565 3.60 3.48 -13.29
N LEU A 566 3.74 2.80 -12.14
CA LEU A 566 3.00 3.07 -10.90
C LEU A 566 2.79 4.56 -10.64
N GLY A 567 1.54 4.94 -10.38
CA GLY A 567 1.12 6.34 -10.18
C GLY A 567 0.84 7.13 -11.45
N GLY A 568 1.12 6.59 -12.65
CA GLY A 568 0.78 7.23 -13.94
C GLY A 568 1.88 8.10 -14.56
N GLY A 569 3.10 8.05 -14.02
CA GLY A 569 4.27 8.65 -14.68
C GLY A 569 4.67 7.89 -15.94
N ALA A 570 4.95 8.60 -17.04
CA ALA A 570 5.39 7.96 -18.29
C ALA A 570 6.77 7.29 -18.17
N VAL A 571 6.93 6.11 -18.78
CA VAL A 571 8.19 5.40 -18.97
C VAL A 571 8.53 5.33 -20.45
N SER A 572 9.79 5.54 -20.80
CA SER A 572 10.29 5.33 -22.17
C SER A 572 11.24 4.14 -22.18
N TRP A 573 10.84 3.09 -22.88
CA TRP A 573 11.61 1.86 -23.06
C TRP A 573 12.56 2.00 -24.25
N TYR A 574 13.84 1.64 -24.04
CA TYR A 574 14.86 1.63 -25.08
C TYR A 574 15.61 0.30 -25.08
N ARG A 575 16.13 -0.12 -26.25
CA ARG A 575 16.99 -1.31 -26.36
C ARG A 575 18.29 -1.08 -25.56
N ASP A 576 18.70 -2.09 -24.82
CA ASP A 576 19.89 -2.05 -23.96
C ASP A 576 20.72 -3.33 -24.11
N GLY A 577 21.50 -3.39 -25.20
CA GLY A 577 22.03 -4.64 -25.72
C GLY A 577 20.91 -5.49 -26.32
N GLY A 578 20.99 -6.79 -26.13
CA GLY A 578 19.97 -7.73 -26.58
C GLY A 578 20.24 -9.12 -26.01
N VAL A 579 19.33 -10.04 -26.28
CA VAL A 579 19.33 -11.37 -25.68
C VAL A 579 18.99 -12.42 -26.73
N GLU A 580 19.79 -13.48 -26.78
CA GLU A 580 19.62 -14.61 -27.69
C GLU A 580 19.59 -15.94 -26.92
N LEU A 581 19.05 -16.97 -27.56
CA LEU A 581 19.03 -18.34 -27.03
C LEU A 581 19.86 -19.22 -27.97
N LEU A 582 21.06 -19.61 -27.54
CA LEU A 582 22.00 -20.40 -28.31
C LEU A 582 21.66 -21.90 -28.25
N ASP A 583 22.15 -22.69 -29.22
CA ASP A 583 21.97 -24.14 -29.25
C ASP A 583 22.50 -24.80 -27.95
N GLY A 584 21.58 -25.39 -27.17
CA GLY A 584 21.87 -26.03 -25.90
C GLY A 584 21.75 -25.12 -24.66
N ASP A 585 21.50 -23.81 -24.84
CA ASP A 585 21.12 -22.91 -23.75
C ASP A 585 19.61 -23.00 -23.46
N GLN A 586 19.24 -22.60 -22.24
CA GLN A 586 17.87 -22.51 -21.73
C GLN A 586 17.60 -21.19 -21.00
N LEU A 587 18.64 -20.41 -20.67
CA LEU A 587 18.56 -19.24 -19.78
C LEU A 587 18.89 -17.90 -20.46
N GLY A 588 19.26 -17.94 -21.75
CA GLY A 588 19.61 -16.80 -22.59
C GLY A 588 21.00 -16.22 -22.30
N GLN A 589 21.67 -15.72 -23.35
CA GLN A 589 22.92 -14.96 -23.26
C GLN A 589 22.78 -13.57 -23.89
N PRO A 590 23.64 -12.59 -23.54
CA PRO A 590 23.69 -11.30 -24.22
C PRO A 590 24.15 -11.44 -25.68
N ASP A 591 23.41 -10.85 -26.63
CA ASP A 591 23.66 -10.93 -28.09
C ASP A 591 24.88 -10.09 -28.59
N GLN A 592 25.66 -9.55 -27.66
CA GLN A 592 26.81 -8.64 -27.88
C GLN A 592 26.49 -7.34 -28.63
N THR A 593 25.22 -6.96 -28.81
CA THR A 593 24.86 -5.66 -29.36
C THR A 593 25.09 -4.52 -28.35
N ALA A 594 25.10 -3.28 -28.85
CA ALA A 594 25.41 -2.10 -28.04
C ALA A 594 24.40 -1.88 -26.90
N ARG A 595 24.93 -1.58 -25.71
CA ARG A 595 24.18 -1.12 -24.54
C ARG A 595 23.59 0.28 -24.76
N PHE A 596 22.60 0.64 -23.96
CA PHE A 596 21.96 1.95 -24.00
C PHE A 596 22.96 3.08 -23.75
N ASP A 597 23.01 4.07 -24.63
CA ASP A 597 23.76 5.32 -24.45
C ASP A 597 22.77 6.49 -24.30
N PRO A 598 22.79 7.27 -23.21
CA PRO A 598 21.93 8.46 -23.08
C PRO A 598 22.25 9.58 -24.09
N GLN A 599 23.35 9.51 -24.83
CA GLN A 599 23.70 10.44 -25.93
C GLN A 599 23.19 9.98 -27.30
N ASP A 600 23.04 8.67 -27.51
CA ASP A 600 22.38 8.06 -28.67
C ASP A 600 21.48 6.90 -28.23
N PRO A 601 20.28 7.21 -27.66
CA PRO A 601 19.41 6.21 -27.05
C PRO A 601 18.71 5.30 -28.09
N GLY A 602 18.92 5.54 -29.39
CA GLY A 602 18.20 4.87 -30.46
C GLY A 602 16.70 5.18 -30.47
N GLN A 603 15.91 4.27 -31.04
CA GLN A 603 14.46 4.39 -31.12
C GLN A 603 13.79 3.94 -29.81
N ARG A 604 12.89 4.78 -29.26
CA ARG A 604 11.97 4.36 -28.19
C ARG A 604 11.05 3.26 -28.69
N LEU A 605 10.88 2.23 -27.86
CA LEU A 605 9.86 1.20 -28.01
C LEU A 605 8.57 1.65 -27.29
N THR A 606 7.43 1.37 -27.91
CA THR A 606 6.07 1.58 -27.39
C THR A 606 5.24 0.34 -27.65
N ASP A 607 4.04 0.24 -27.06
CA ASP A 607 3.04 -0.77 -27.43
C ASP A 607 3.56 -2.22 -27.32
N ILE A 608 4.43 -2.49 -26.32
CA ILE A 608 4.97 -3.82 -26.03
C ILE A 608 3.86 -4.66 -25.40
N GLN A 609 2.97 -5.20 -26.25
CA GLN A 609 1.74 -5.89 -25.86
C GLN A 609 1.63 -7.20 -26.65
N ASN A 610 1.28 -8.29 -25.96
CA ASN A 610 1.31 -9.67 -26.47
C ASN A 610 2.64 -10.05 -27.16
N SER A 611 3.76 -9.45 -26.73
CA SER A 611 5.01 -9.50 -27.47
C SER A 611 5.78 -10.79 -27.19
N THR A 612 5.95 -11.63 -28.22
CA THR A 612 6.72 -12.89 -28.19
C THR A 612 8.20 -12.71 -28.57
N GLN A 613 8.67 -11.45 -28.68
CA GLN A 613 10.04 -11.11 -29.06
C GLN A 613 11.00 -11.13 -27.87
N GLY A 614 12.29 -11.31 -28.15
CA GLY A 614 13.35 -11.17 -27.15
C GLY A 614 13.60 -9.70 -26.82
N HIS A 615 13.48 -9.35 -25.54
CA HIS A 615 13.61 -7.97 -25.05
C HIS A 615 14.79 -7.86 -24.08
N ALA A 616 15.58 -6.79 -24.22
CA ALA A 616 16.57 -6.36 -23.23
C ALA A 616 16.52 -4.83 -23.19
N LEU A 617 16.04 -4.28 -22.07
CA LEU A 617 15.51 -2.92 -22.03
C LEU A 617 16.12 -2.07 -20.92
N LYS A 618 16.30 -0.78 -21.23
CA LYS A 618 16.50 0.31 -20.26
C LYS A 618 15.20 1.09 -20.10
N ALA A 619 14.87 1.44 -18.86
CA ALA A 619 13.81 2.40 -18.55
C ALA A 619 14.39 3.82 -18.40
N VAL A 620 13.79 4.79 -19.10
CA VAL A 620 14.06 6.23 -18.91
C VAL A 620 12.78 6.90 -18.40
N VAL A 621 12.87 7.52 -17.23
CA VAL A 621 11.75 8.08 -16.46
C VAL A 621 12.11 9.44 -15.86
N SER A 622 11.18 10.40 -15.88
CA SER A 622 11.44 11.75 -15.36
C SER A 622 11.53 11.79 -13.82
N PRO A 623 12.23 12.76 -13.20
CA PRO A 623 12.30 12.87 -11.74
C PRO A 623 10.93 13.00 -11.06
N ALA A 624 9.99 13.73 -11.67
CA ALA A 624 8.63 13.85 -11.15
C ALA A 624 7.85 12.52 -11.22
N ALA A 625 8.04 11.74 -12.30
CA ALA A 625 7.47 10.40 -12.41
C ALA A 625 8.08 9.43 -11.38
N GLN A 626 9.39 9.49 -11.15
CA GLN A 626 10.07 8.69 -10.11
C GLN A 626 9.53 9.00 -8.71
N GLN A 627 9.38 10.29 -8.37
CA GLN A 627 8.85 10.74 -7.08
C GLN A 627 7.37 10.35 -6.89
N LEU A 628 6.55 10.48 -7.95
CA LEU A 628 5.15 10.03 -7.93
C LEU A 628 5.06 8.52 -7.68
N ALA A 629 5.84 7.71 -8.41
CA ALA A 629 5.91 6.26 -8.20
C ALA A 629 6.37 5.91 -6.76
N GLN A 630 7.44 6.53 -6.27
CA GLN A 630 7.91 6.38 -4.89
C GLN A 630 6.82 6.73 -3.87
N SER A 631 6.04 7.78 -4.11
CA SER A 631 4.95 8.20 -3.21
C SER A 631 3.74 7.25 -3.21
N ARG A 632 3.61 6.35 -4.19
CA ARG A 632 2.54 5.33 -4.28
C ARG A 632 3.02 3.91 -3.96
N ALA A 633 4.33 3.67 -3.91
CA ALA A 633 4.90 2.35 -3.67
C ALA A 633 4.64 1.84 -2.23
N LYS A 634 4.24 0.58 -2.13
CA LYS A 634 4.08 -0.18 -0.88
C LYS A 634 5.07 -1.33 -0.80
N LEU A 635 5.35 -1.98 -1.92
CA LEU A 635 6.33 -3.06 -2.06
C LEU A 635 7.64 -2.51 -2.63
N TYR A 636 8.76 -2.75 -1.94
CA TYR A 636 10.08 -2.25 -2.31
C TYR A 636 11.04 -3.41 -2.59
N ILE A 637 11.50 -3.57 -3.83
CA ILE A 637 12.48 -4.58 -4.23
C ILE A 637 13.76 -3.85 -4.66
N THR A 638 14.74 -3.71 -3.78
CA THR A 638 15.91 -2.85 -4.03
C THR A 638 17.26 -3.43 -3.58
N GLY A 639 18.35 -3.05 -4.27
CA GLY A 639 19.72 -3.44 -3.91
C GLY A 639 20.10 -4.92 -4.14
N ASN A 640 19.11 -5.78 -4.41
CA ASN A 640 19.27 -7.24 -4.52
C ASN A 640 20.17 -7.66 -5.71
N ARG A 641 20.77 -8.85 -5.62
CA ARG A 641 21.84 -9.31 -6.52
C ARG A 641 21.71 -10.77 -6.96
N ALA A 642 21.90 -11.02 -8.26
CA ALA A 642 21.99 -12.37 -8.84
C ALA A 642 22.74 -12.34 -10.19
N PRO A 643 23.23 -13.47 -10.71
CA PRO A 643 23.65 -13.54 -12.11
C PRO A 643 22.56 -13.18 -13.14
N ARG A 644 21.29 -13.54 -12.89
CA ARG A 644 20.13 -13.14 -13.71
C ARG A 644 18.96 -12.69 -12.83
N GLY A 645 18.26 -11.61 -13.17
CA GLY A 645 17.12 -11.14 -12.38
C GLY A 645 17.55 -10.63 -11.00
N GLY A 646 18.22 -9.47 -10.97
CA GLY A 646 18.74 -8.91 -9.71
C GLY A 646 17.63 -8.68 -8.69
N GLY A 647 16.56 -7.98 -9.10
CA GLY A 647 15.34 -7.86 -8.32
C GLY A 647 14.49 -9.12 -8.40
N VAL A 648 14.01 -9.45 -9.60
CA VAL A 648 13.12 -10.60 -9.86
C VAL A 648 13.66 -11.46 -11.01
N GLY A 649 13.70 -12.79 -10.81
CA GLY A 649 13.92 -13.76 -11.87
C GLY A 649 12.71 -14.69 -12.01
N SER A 650 12.38 -15.12 -13.22
CA SER A 650 11.20 -15.98 -13.41
C SER A 650 11.36 -17.03 -14.50
N ASN A 651 11.02 -18.28 -14.16
CA ASN A 651 10.61 -19.30 -15.13
C ASN A 651 9.08 -19.49 -15.16
N GLY A 652 8.34 -18.99 -14.17
CA GLY A 652 6.88 -18.89 -14.19
C GLY A 652 6.40 -17.58 -14.82
N SER A 653 5.11 -17.27 -14.71
CA SER A 653 4.57 -15.97 -15.10
C SER A 653 4.60 -14.98 -13.92
N VAL A 654 4.68 -13.69 -14.21
CA VAL A 654 4.61 -12.62 -13.20
C VAL A 654 3.64 -11.54 -13.68
N ILE A 655 2.70 -11.18 -12.83
CA ILE A 655 1.74 -10.09 -13.05
C ILE A 655 1.98 -9.03 -11.98
N ILE A 656 2.30 -7.81 -12.42
CA ILE A 656 2.47 -6.65 -11.55
C ILE A 656 1.32 -5.68 -11.82
N GLY A 657 0.54 -5.40 -10.78
CA GLY A 657 -0.69 -4.61 -10.83
C GLY A 657 -1.88 -5.37 -11.41
N THR A 658 -2.89 -4.59 -11.80
CA THR A 658 -4.19 -5.06 -12.27
C THR A 658 -4.35 -4.67 -13.74
N PRO A 659 -4.14 -5.60 -14.69
CA PRO A 659 -4.28 -5.32 -16.12
C PRO A 659 -5.71 -4.96 -16.51
N GLN A 660 -5.88 -4.25 -17.63
CA GLN A 660 -7.20 -3.90 -18.21
C GLN A 660 -8.04 -2.98 -17.31
N GLN A 661 -7.37 -2.22 -16.44
CA GLN A 661 -7.96 -1.20 -15.56
C GLN A 661 -7.34 0.19 -15.81
N GLU A 662 -6.73 0.39 -16.97
CA GLU A 662 -6.10 1.65 -17.35
C GLU A 662 -7.10 2.65 -17.96
N TYR A 663 -6.99 3.92 -17.58
CA TYR A 663 -7.86 5.01 -18.02
C TYR A 663 -7.20 5.85 -19.12
N THR A 664 -8.03 6.54 -19.92
CA THR A 664 -7.57 7.58 -20.86
C THR A 664 -8.12 8.96 -20.47
N LEU A 665 -7.22 9.90 -20.15
CA LEU A 665 -7.59 11.30 -19.99
C LEU A 665 -7.73 11.96 -21.37
N GLN A 666 -8.90 12.53 -21.62
CA GLN A 666 -9.23 13.37 -22.76
C GLN A 666 -9.13 14.84 -22.34
N VAL A 667 -8.32 15.62 -23.05
CA VAL A 667 -8.12 17.04 -22.79
C VAL A 667 -8.64 17.84 -23.97
N ARG A 668 -9.57 18.76 -23.70
CA ARG A 668 -10.16 19.65 -24.69
C ARG A 668 -9.86 21.10 -24.36
N LYS A 669 -9.32 21.86 -25.30
CA LYS A 669 -9.18 23.31 -25.21
C LYS A 669 -10.36 24.00 -25.88
N VAL A 670 -10.93 24.99 -25.20
CA VAL A 670 -12.01 25.84 -25.66
C VAL A 670 -11.52 27.29 -25.71
N TRP A 671 -12.05 28.01 -26.69
CA TRP A 671 -11.91 29.45 -26.86
C TRP A 671 -13.32 30.06 -26.82
N PRO A 672 -13.58 31.10 -26.01
CA PRO A 672 -14.87 31.78 -25.99
C PRO A 672 -15.26 32.38 -27.35
N ASP A 673 -16.55 32.67 -27.52
CA ASP A 673 -17.05 33.33 -28.72
C ASP A 673 -16.38 34.70 -28.96
N GLY A 674 -16.12 35.01 -30.22
CA GLY A 674 -15.48 36.26 -30.64
C GLY A 674 -13.94 36.25 -30.68
N ILE A 675 -13.28 35.20 -30.17
CA ILE A 675 -11.81 35.08 -30.27
C ILE A 675 -11.40 34.70 -31.70
N LEU A 676 -10.84 35.67 -32.43
CA LEU A 676 -10.35 35.49 -33.80
C LEU A 676 -9.34 34.33 -33.88
N PRO A 677 -9.37 33.47 -34.93
CA PRO A 677 -8.43 32.36 -35.07
C PRO A 677 -6.95 32.77 -35.02
N ALA A 678 -6.60 33.98 -35.48
CA ALA A 678 -5.24 34.52 -35.41
C ALA A 678 -4.73 34.80 -33.98
N ALA A 679 -5.61 34.84 -32.98
CA ALA A 679 -5.27 34.93 -31.56
C ALA A 679 -5.29 33.56 -30.84
N GLN A 680 -5.74 32.50 -31.51
CA GLN A 680 -5.79 31.15 -30.95
C GLN A 680 -4.43 30.46 -31.15
N ALA A 681 -3.42 30.88 -30.38
CA ALA A 681 -2.10 30.27 -30.39
C ALA A 681 -2.13 28.82 -29.89
N ALA A 682 -1.31 27.95 -30.48
CA ALA A 682 -1.13 26.58 -30.00
C ALA A 682 -0.57 26.58 -28.58
N VAL A 683 -1.09 25.71 -27.71
CA VAL A 683 -0.72 25.64 -26.29
C VAL A 683 -0.14 24.29 -25.93
N THR A 684 0.88 24.28 -25.09
CA THR A 684 1.40 23.06 -24.47
C THR A 684 0.69 22.84 -23.14
N VAL A 685 0.26 21.61 -22.90
CA VAL A 685 -0.49 21.21 -21.71
C VAL A 685 0.22 20.04 -21.06
N ALA A 686 0.63 20.19 -19.80
CA ALA A 686 1.16 19.11 -18.99
C ALA A 686 0.02 18.32 -18.33
N LEU A 687 0.18 17.00 -18.28
CA LEU A 687 -0.50 16.16 -17.29
C LEU A 687 0.04 16.51 -15.91
N GLN A 688 -0.84 16.59 -14.92
CA GLN A 688 -0.47 16.79 -13.52
C GLN A 688 -1.24 15.79 -12.64
N ILE A 689 -0.55 15.15 -11.69
CA ILE A 689 -1.18 14.24 -10.71
C ILE A 689 -0.78 14.73 -9.32
N GLY A 690 -1.73 15.28 -8.55
CA GLY A 690 -1.40 16.06 -7.35
C GLY A 690 -0.52 17.26 -7.70
N ASP A 691 0.65 17.38 -7.08
CA ASP A 691 1.67 18.40 -7.42
C ASP A 691 2.70 17.92 -8.47
N TYR A 692 2.64 16.67 -8.90
CA TYR A 692 3.61 16.09 -9.85
C TYR A 692 3.23 16.46 -11.29
N GLN A 693 3.95 17.41 -11.87
CA GLN A 693 3.88 17.74 -13.30
C GLN A 693 4.63 16.68 -14.12
N LEU A 694 3.96 16.08 -15.11
CA LEU A 694 4.43 14.94 -15.89
C LEU A 694 4.67 15.33 -17.37
N ASP A 695 4.41 14.41 -18.29
CA ASP A 695 4.54 14.59 -19.73
C ASP A 695 3.50 15.58 -20.32
N THR A 696 3.76 16.05 -21.54
CA THR A 696 3.02 17.16 -22.17
C THR A 696 2.47 16.82 -23.55
N VAL A 697 1.26 17.30 -23.85
CA VAL A 697 0.67 17.31 -25.19
C VAL A 697 0.55 18.74 -25.73
N VAL A 698 0.42 18.90 -27.05
CA VAL A 698 0.12 20.20 -27.68
C VAL A 698 -1.33 20.21 -28.14
N LEU A 699 -2.06 21.29 -27.86
CA LEU A 699 -3.41 21.53 -28.37
C LEU A 699 -3.34 22.67 -29.39
N GLU A 700 -3.86 22.42 -30.60
CA GLU A 700 -3.77 23.33 -31.74
C GLU A 700 -4.99 23.18 -32.67
N GLN A 701 -5.17 24.11 -33.61
CA GLN A 701 -6.27 24.03 -34.58
C GLN A 701 -6.25 22.73 -35.41
N LYS A 702 -5.06 22.17 -35.68
CA LYS A 702 -4.86 20.95 -36.47
C LYS A 702 -5.39 19.68 -35.78
N ASN A 703 -5.32 19.58 -34.44
CA ASN A 703 -5.92 18.48 -33.69
C ASN A 703 -7.31 18.83 -33.13
N SER A 704 -7.99 19.83 -33.72
CA SER A 704 -9.31 20.31 -33.27
C SER A 704 -9.31 20.66 -31.77
N TRP A 705 -8.20 21.21 -31.28
CA TRP A 705 -7.99 21.60 -29.88
C TRP A 705 -8.14 20.45 -28.87
N GLN A 706 -7.83 19.20 -29.27
CA GLN A 706 -8.00 18.00 -28.46
C GLN A 706 -6.77 17.08 -28.51
N ALA A 707 -6.43 16.48 -27.37
CA ALA A 707 -5.42 15.43 -27.24
C ALA A 707 -5.75 14.50 -26.06
N THR A 708 -5.02 13.39 -25.93
CA THR A 708 -5.23 12.41 -24.88
C THR A 708 -3.92 12.04 -24.16
N PHE A 709 -4.05 11.63 -22.90
CA PHE A 709 -3.04 10.88 -22.16
C PHE A 709 -3.61 9.49 -21.88
N THR A 710 -3.03 8.47 -22.53
CA THR A 710 -3.46 7.06 -22.41
C THR A 710 -2.73 6.33 -21.29
N GLN A 711 -3.22 5.13 -20.95
CA GLN A 711 -2.64 4.20 -19.98
C GLN A 711 -2.48 4.77 -18.55
N LEU A 712 -3.36 5.68 -18.11
CA LEU A 712 -3.34 6.17 -16.72
C LEU A 712 -3.83 5.09 -15.74
N PRO A 713 -3.40 5.10 -14.47
CA PRO A 713 -3.95 4.21 -13.46
C PRO A 713 -5.43 4.55 -13.17
N ASP A 714 -6.15 3.60 -12.60
CA ASP A 714 -7.48 3.84 -12.03
C ASP A 714 -7.40 4.95 -10.98
N PRO A 715 -8.21 6.04 -11.09
CA PRO A 715 -8.18 7.16 -10.15
C PRO A 715 -8.36 6.76 -8.67
N ALA A 716 -9.09 5.68 -8.37
CA ALA A 716 -9.27 5.20 -7.00
C ALA A 716 -7.93 4.73 -6.37
N THR A 717 -6.99 4.26 -7.19
CA THR A 717 -5.65 3.83 -6.71
C THR A 717 -4.69 4.98 -6.42
N LEU A 718 -5.02 6.20 -6.86
CA LEU A 718 -4.22 7.40 -6.58
C LEU A 718 -4.43 7.97 -5.16
N GLY A 719 -5.48 7.55 -4.46
CA GLY A 719 -5.83 8.05 -3.13
C GLY A 719 -6.26 9.51 -3.19
N GLU A 720 -5.63 10.38 -2.40
CA GLU A 720 -5.92 11.82 -2.40
C GLU A 720 -5.37 12.59 -3.63
N LEU A 721 -4.52 11.96 -4.46
CA LEU A 721 -3.91 12.63 -5.61
C LEU A 721 -4.87 12.70 -6.80
N GLN A 722 -5.23 13.91 -7.21
CA GLN A 722 -6.18 14.14 -8.31
C GLN A 722 -5.48 14.31 -9.66
N VAL A 723 -6.07 13.74 -10.71
CA VAL A 723 -5.67 13.95 -12.12
C VAL A 723 -6.12 15.35 -12.58
N GLN A 724 -5.16 16.14 -13.05
CA GLN A 724 -5.30 17.54 -13.44
C GLN A 724 -4.48 17.82 -14.71
N VAL A 725 -4.60 19.03 -15.24
CA VAL A 725 -3.76 19.52 -16.36
C VAL A 725 -3.34 20.97 -16.12
N LEU A 726 -2.18 21.34 -16.67
CA LEU A 726 -1.63 22.70 -16.58
C LEU A 726 -1.25 23.21 -17.97
N GLU A 727 -1.85 24.32 -18.40
CA GLU A 727 -1.46 25.03 -19.63
C GLU A 727 -0.19 25.85 -19.38
N THR A 728 0.87 25.67 -20.18
CA THR A 728 2.14 26.39 -20.01
C THR A 728 2.93 26.47 -21.33
N PRO A 729 3.29 27.68 -21.83
CA PRO A 729 2.84 28.98 -21.35
C PRO A 729 1.36 29.25 -21.68
N VAL A 730 0.71 30.04 -20.84
CA VAL A 730 -0.60 30.63 -21.16
C VAL A 730 -0.40 31.68 -22.27
N PRO A 731 -1.24 31.72 -23.33
CA PRO A 731 -1.20 32.76 -24.36
C PRO A 731 -1.37 34.19 -23.81
N ASP A 732 -0.56 35.11 -24.32
CA ASP A 732 -0.57 36.52 -23.91
C ASP A 732 -1.97 37.15 -23.97
N GLY A 733 -2.36 37.85 -22.91
CA GLY A 733 -3.65 38.52 -22.81
C GLY A 733 -4.82 37.62 -22.41
N PHE A 734 -4.58 36.38 -21.97
CA PHE A 734 -5.61 35.47 -21.46
C PHE A 734 -5.31 34.99 -20.02
N ALA A 735 -6.35 34.48 -19.34
CA ALA A 735 -6.24 33.65 -18.15
C ALA A 735 -6.90 32.27 -18.42
N PRO A 736 -6.26 31.15 -18.06
CA PRO A 736 -6.83 29.83 -18.22
C PRO A 736 -7.81 29.53 -17.09
N SER A 737 -8.74 28.62 -17.35
CA SER A 737 -9.65 28.04 -16.37
C SER A 737 -9.89 26.58 -16.72
N TYR A 738 -10.00 25.73 -15.70
CA TYR A 738 -10.04 24.28 -15.84
C TYR A 738 -11.38 23.76 -15.31
N SER A 739 -12.01 22.81 -16.01
CA SER A 739 -13.10 22.04 -15.43
C SER A 739 -12.57 21.14 -14.31
N GLN A 740 -13.47 20.71 -13.43
CA GLN A 740 -13.21 19.50 -12.64
C GLN A 740 -13.00 18.31 -13.59
N ALA A 741 -12.25 17.31 -13.14
CA ALA A 741 -12.11 16.05 -13.84
C ALA A 741 -13.41 15.25 -13.75
N VAL A 742 -14.00 14.90 -14.89
CA VAL A 742 -15.17 14.02 -14.96
C VAL A 742 -14.68 12.62 -15.30
N VAL A 743 -14.92 11.64 -14.41
CA VAL A 743 -14.57 10.24 -14.63
C VAL A 743 -15.76 9.49 -15.20
N ASP A 744 -15.51 8.65 -16.19
CA ASP A 744 -16.43 7.67 -16.75
C ASP A 744 -15.81 6.28 -16.51
N GLU A 745 -16.40 5.53 -15.57
CA GLU A 745 -15.87 4.24 -15.13
C GLU A 745 -16.13 3.11 -16.15
N ASP A 746 -17.27 3.16 -16.86
CA ASP A 746 -17.64 2.19 -17.88
C ASP A 746 -16.78 2.34 -19.15
N ALA A 747 -16.55 3.59 -19.58
CA ALA A 747 -15.70 3.90 -20.73
C ALA A 747 -14.19 3.91 -20.39
N LYS A 748 -13.84 3.85 -19.09
CA LYS A 748 -12.48 4.05 -18.56
C LYS A 748 -11.84 5.35 -19.09
N THR A 749 -12.58 6.46 -19.01
CA THR A 749 -12.08 7.78 -19.43
C THR A 749 -12.15 8.82 -18.32
N ILE A 750 -11.32 9.85 -18.46
CA ILE A 750 -11.34 11.06 -17.65
C ILE A 750 -11.46 12.23 -18.63
N SER A 751 -12.29 13.24 -18.34
CA SER A 751 -12.46 14.41 -19.21
C SER A 751 -12.14 15.70 -18.47
N ILE A 752 -11.24 16.53 -19.04
CA ILE A 752 -10.94 17.88 -18.56
C ILE A 752 -11.00 18.88 -19.71
N THR A 753 -11.69 20.01 -19.49
CA THR A 753 -11.78 21.14 -20.42
C THR A 753 -11.00 22.35 -19.91
N ILE A 754 -10.14 22.90 -20.77
CA ILE A 754 -9.40 24.15 -20.54
C ILE A 754 -10.11 25.28 -21.30
N THR A 755 -10.41 26.41 -20.66
CA THR A 755 -11.03 27.59 -21.30
C THR A 755 -10.21 28.84 -21.01
N ASN A 756 -9.81 29.58 -22.05
CA ASN A 756 -9.01 30.79 -21.90
C ASN A 756 -9.87 32.04 -22.07
N THR A 757 -10.03 32.79 -21.00
CA THR A 757 -10.81 34.04 -20.97
C THR A 757 -9.89 35.23 -21.20
N PRO A 758 -10.23 36.19 -22.07
CA PRO A 758 -9.43 37.40 -22.24
C PRO A 758 -9.27 38.19 -20.94
N LEU A 759 -8.06 38.68 -20.69
CA LEU A 759 -7.81 39.72 -19.71
C LEU A 759 -8.37 41.07 -20.22
N PRO A 760 -8.72 42.02 -19.34
CA PRO A 760 -9.10 43.37 -19.76
C PRO A 760 -7.96 44.11 -20.48
N THR A 761 -7.96 44.07 -21.81
CA THR A 761 -6.87 44.59 -22.67
C THR A 761 -6.81 46.12 -22.78
N ALA A 762 -7.68 46.84 -22.09
CA ALA A 762 -7.68 48.30 -22.04
C ALA A 762 -7.98 48.79 -20.61
N THR A 763 -7.16 49.72 -20.13
CA THR A 763 -7.36 50.45 -18.88
C THR A 763 -7.31 51.95 -19.12
N GLY A 764 -7.89 52.73 -18.20
CA GLY A 764 -7.82 54.18 -18.16
C GLY A 764 -7.54 54.68 -16.74
N SER A 765 -7.76 55.97 -16.52
CA SER A 765 -7.49 56.64 -15.24
C SER A 765 -8.58 57.67 -14.89
N LEU A 766 -8.72 57.98 -13.61
CA LEU A 766 -9.64 58.98 -13.07
C LEU A 766 -8.93 59.89 -12.08
N THR A 767 -8.91 61.20 -12.33
CA THR A 767 -8.47 62.23 -11.38
C THR A 767 -9.68 62.94 -10.79
N VAL A 768 -9.66 63.21 -9.48
CA VAL A 768 -10.60 64.12 -8.80
C VAL A 768 -9.83 65.35 -8.32
N GLU A 769 -10.27 66.56 -8.67
CA GLU A 769 -9.58 67.83 -8.34
C GLU A 769 -10.48 68.78 -7.54
N LYS A 770 -9.93 69.42 -6.49
CA LYS A 770 -10.66 70.30 -5.57
C LYS A 770 -10.28 71.77 -5.71
N THR A 771 -11.28 72.63 -5.94
CA THR A 771 -11.15 74.09 -5.86
C THR A 771 -12.00 74.66 -4.74
N VAL A 772 -11.49 75.66 -4.03
CA VAL A 772 -12.23 76.46 -3.06
C VAL A 772 -12.08 77.93 -3.48
N ALA A 773 -13.17 78.70 -3.47
CA ALA A 773 -13.23 80.04 -4.03
C ALA A 773 -14.24 80.93 -3.29
N GLY A 774 -14.27 82.22 -3.65
CA GLY A 774 -15.03 83.25 -2.95
C GLY A 774 -14.29 83.84 -1.75
N THR A 775 -14.78 84.98 -1.27
CA THR A 775 -14.12 85.82 -0.24
C THR A 775 -14.11 85.24 1.17
N GLY A 776 -14.85 84.15 1.41
CA GLY A 776 -14.95 83.44 2.70
C GLY A 776 -14.64 81.95 2.59
N GLY A 777 -13.90 81.53 1.56
CA GLY A 777 -13.50 80.13 1.34
C GLY A 777 -12.27 79.70 2.15
N GLU A 778 -12.37 78.57 2.83
CA GLU A 778 -11.32 77.96 3.66
C GLU A 778 -10.43 77.06 2.80
N THR A 779 -9.26 77.56 2.37
CA THR A 779 -8.38 76.82 1.44
C THR A 779 -7.72 75.60 2.09
N ASP A 780 -7.45 75.66 3.39
CA ASP A 780 -6.80 74.59 4.18
C ASP A 780 -7.78 73.52 4.70
N ARG A 781 -9.09 73.66 4.43
CA ARG A 781 -10.10 72.68 4.86
C ARG A 781 -10.08 71.43 4.00
N ASP A 782 -10.14 70.27 4.65
CA ASP A 782 -10.37 68.98 4.00
C ASP A 782 -11.86 68.82 3.64
N PHE A 783 -12.13 68.35 2.42
CA PHE A 783 -13.46 67.96 1.91
C PHE A 783 -13.43 66.49 1.49
N THR A 784 -14.48 65.73 1.78
CA THR A 784 -14.51 64.27 1.63
C THR A 784 -15.10 63.86 0.28
N PHE A 785 -14.41 62.96 -0.42
CA PHE A 785 -14.81 62.43 -1.71
C PHE A 785 -15.04 60.93 -1.64
N VAL A 786 -16.13 60.47 -2.25
CA VAL A 786 -16.42 59.05 -2.49
C VAL A 786 -16.49 58.80 -3.99
N VAL A 787 -15.68 57.87 -4.48
CA VAL A 787 -15.75 57.34 -5.85
C VAL A 787 -16.45 55.99 -5.82
N GLN A 788 -17.50 55.84 -6.62
CA GLN A 788 -18.24 54.60 -6.85
C GLN A 788 -18.04 54.19 -8.31
N LEU A 789 -17.53 52.98 -8.53
CA LEU A 789 -17.46 52.33 -9.84
C LEU A 789 -18.70 51.45 -10.06
N SER A 790 -19.08 51.21 -11.31
CA SER A 790 -20.12 50.24 -11.67
C SER A 790 -19.66 48.78 -11.55
N ASP A 791 -18.36 48.56 -11.67
CA ASP A 791 -17.73 47.26 -11.44
C ASP A 791 -17.37 47.14 -9.95
N THR A 792 -18.07 46.23 -9.26
CA THR A 792 -17.87 45.96 -7.84
C THR A 792 -16.79 44.92 -7.56
N ALA A 793 -16.25 44.24 -8.58
CA ALA A 793 -15.10 43.35 -8.42
C ALA A 793 -13.80 44.14 -8.21
N VAL A 794 -13.73 45.39 -8.70
CA VAL A 794 -12.59 46.29 -8.51
C VAL A 794 -12.34 46.55 -7.02
N SER A 795 -11.28 45.95 -6.50
CA SER A 795 -10.77 46.12 -5.13
C SER A 795 -9.24 46.11 -5.12
N GLY A 796 -8.63 46.79 -4.15
CA GLY A 796 -7.18 47.03 -4.08
C GLY A 796 -6.80 48.48 -4.36
N VAL A 797 -5.49 48.77 -4.43
CA VAL A 797 -4.98 50.13 -4.69
C VAL A 797 -4.82 50.37 -6.18
N TYR A 798 -5.51 51.40 -6.69
CA TYR A 798 -5.41 51.89 -8.07
C TYR A 798 -4.90 53.33 -8.01
N GLY A 799 -3.65 53.55 -8.42
CA GLY A 799 -2.97 54.84 -8.24
C GLY A 799 -2.90 55.25 -6.76
N GLU A 800 -3.50 56.38 -6.44
CA GLU A 800 -3.59 56.97 -5.09
C GLU A 800 -4.86 56.53 -4.33
N MET A 801 -5.80 55.84 -4.99
CA MET A 801 -7.09 55.44 -4.43
C MET A 801 -7.11 53.96 -3.99
N LEU A 802 -7.55 53.71 -2.76
CA LEU A 802 -7.88 52.36 -2.28
C LEU A 802 -9.36 52.06 -2.54
N PHE A 803 -9.63 51.06 -3.38
CA PHE A 803 -10.97 50.56 -3.67
C PHE A 803 -11.30 49.30 -2.85
N THR A 804 -12.54 49.23 -2.36
CA THR A 804 -13.14 48.04 -1.76
C THR A 804 -14.55 47.88 -2.32
N GLY A 805 -14.84 46.81 -3.05
CA GLY A 805 -16.16 46.56 -3.63
C GLY A 805 -16.61 47.64 -4.63
N GLY A 806 -15.66 48.15 -5.44
CA GLY A 806 -15.89 49.27 -6.36
C GLY A 806 -16.00 50.65 -5.70
N LYS A 807 -15.75 50.80 -4.39
CA LYS A 807 -15.82 52.09 -3.67
C LYS A 807 -14.45 52.54 -3.15
N ALA A 808 -14.09 53.81 -3.37
CA ALA A 808 -12.94 54.46 -2.72
C ALA A 808 -13.37 55.75 -2.00
N GLN A 809 -12.70 56.10 -0.90
CA GLN A 809 -12.95 57.33 -0.15
C GLN A 809 -11.63 58.00 0.27
N PHE A 810 -11.54 59.32 0.11
CA PHE A 810 -10.38 60.15 0.46
C PHE A 810 -10.79 61.61 0.73
N THR A 811 -9.86 62.46 1.15
CA THR A 811 -10.10 63.90 1.36
C THR A 811 -9.19 64.77 0.50
N LEU A 812 -9.66 65.96 0.09
CA LEU A 812 -8.89 66.96 -0.66
C LEU A 812 -9.10 68.38 -0.11
N ARG A 813 -8.03 69.17 -0.15
CA ARG A 813 -8.01 70.63 0.13
C ARG A 813 -7.98 71.45 -1.17
N HIS A 814 -8.02 72.77 -1.08
CA HIS A 814 -7.88 73.62 -2.26
C HIS A 814 -6.59 73.34 -3.05
N GLY A 815 -6.72 73.14 -4.36
CA GLY A 815 -5.60 72.90 -5.27
C GLY A 815 -5.05 71.47 -5.22
N GLN A 816 -5.63 70.59 -4.39
CA GLN A 816 -5.25 69.19 -4.33
C GLN A 816 -6.07 68.34 -5.31
N ARG A 817 -5.51 67.17 -5.63
CA ARG A 817 -6.15 66.14 -6.44
C ARG A 817 -5.77 64.75 -5.95
N CYS A 818 -6.54 63.74 -6.36
CA CYS A 818 -6.26 62.32 -6.14
C CYS A 818 -6.55 61.55 -7.43
N THR A 819 -5.66 60.62 -7.80
CA THR A 819 -5.64 59.98 -9.12
C THR A 819 -5.66 58.45 -9.02
N ALA A 820 -6.69 57.81 -9.58
CA ALA A 820 -6.70 56.37 -9.83
C ALA A 820 -6.18 56.04 -11.23
N THR A 821 -5.29 55.04 -11.32
CA THR A 821 -4.68 54.57 -12.57
C THR A 821 -4.87 53.08 -12.75
N GLY A 822 -5.09 52.62 -13.98
CA GLY A 822 -5.23 51.19 -14.29
C GLY A 822 -6.63 50.64 -14.07
N LEU A 823 -7.65 51.50 -13.98
CA LEU A 823 -9.05 51.09 -13.90
C LEU A 823 -9.48 50.47 -15.25
N PRO A 824 -10.30 49.40 -15.29
CA PRO A 824 -10.74 48.80 -16.55
C PRO A 824 -11.48 49.81 -17.44
N ALA A 825 -11.19 49.80 -18.74
CA ALA A 825 -11.89 50.66 -19.69
C ALA A 825 -13.34 50.16 -19.90
N GLY A 826 -14.29 51.09 -19.98
CA GLY A 826 -15.73 50.81 -20.02
C GLY A 826 -16.42 50.80 -18.66
N THR A 827 -15.69 50.63 -17.55
CA THR A 827 -16.24 50.83 -16.19
C THR A 827 -16.79 52.24 -16.06
N THR A 828 -18.05 52.40 -15.63
CA THR A 828 -18.60 53.72 -15.34
C THR A 828 -18.32 54.11 -13.89
N TYR A 829 -18.21 55.41 -13.64
CA TYR A 829 -17.89 55.94 -12.33
C TYR A 829 -18.86 57.07 -11.94
N ARG A 830 -19.04 57.25 -10.64
CA ARG A 830 -19.62 58.43 -10.02
C ARG A 830 -18.72 58.91 -8.89
N VAL A 831 -18.47 60.21 -8.82
CA VAL A 831 -17.80 60.89 -7.72
C VAL A 831 -18.83 61.72 -6.98
N THR A 832 -18.79 61.70 -5.65
CA THR A 832 -19.63 62.52 -4.78
C THR A 832 -18.77 63.17 -3.72
N GLU A 833 -18.86 64.50 -3.60
CA GLU A 833 -18.37 65.24 -2.43
C GLU A 833 -19.43 65.13 -1.33
N VAL A 834 -19.02 64.77 -0.11
CA VAL A 834 -19.96 64.44 0.98
C VAL A 834 -20.59 65.71 1.54
N GLU A 835 -19.78 66.75 1.76
CA GLU A 835 -20.18 68.04 2.35
C GLU A 835 -20.73 69.03 1.29
N ALA A 836 -21.25 68.53 0.17
CA ALA A 836 -21.62 69.33 -1.00
C ALA A 836 -22.80 70.27 -0.71
N GLY A 837 -22.53 71.58 -0.70
CA GLY A 837 -23.52 72.61 -0.38
C GLY A 837 -23.65 72.97 1.10
N GLU A 838 -22.83 72.38 1.98
CA GLU A 838 -22.88 72.60 3.43
C GLU A 838 -22.01 73.80 3.90
N ASP A 839 -22.11 74.18 5.18
CA ASP A 839 -21.33 75.26 5.83
C ASP A 839 -21.31 76.65 5.16
N GLY A 840 -22.27 76.89 4.26
CA GLY A 840 -22.38 78.12 3.47
C GLY A 840 -21.58 78.11 2.17
N TYR A 841 -21.02 76.96 1.78
CA TYR A 841 -20.46 76.76 0.45
C TYR A 841 -21.56 76.47 -0.57
N ARG A 842 -21.39 76.99 -1.79
CA ARG A 842 -22.11 76.54 -2.98
C ARG A 842 -21.17 75.68 -3.80
N THR A 843 -21.38 74.36 -3.75
CA THR A 843 -20.60 73.39 -4.54
C THR A 843 -21.09 73.34 -5.98
N THR A 844 -20.16 73.24 -6.91
CA THR A 844 -20.41 72.92 -8.33
C THR A 844 -19.43 71.84 -8.77
N ALA A 845 -19.91 70.89 -9.56
CA ALA A 845 -19.12 69.76 -10.03
C ALA A 845 -19.22 69.61 -11.55
N THR A 846 -18.14 69.16 -12.18
CA THR A 846 -18.08 68.86 -13.62
C THR A 846 -17.27 67.60 -13.84
N GLY A 847 -17.79 66.65 -14.62
CA GLY A 847 -17.15 65.33 -14.79
C GLY A 847 -17.34 64.38 -13.61
N ASP A 848 -18.28 64.67 -12.70
CA ASP A 848 -18.60 63.85 -11.51
C ASP A 848 -19.23 62.49 -11.83
N SER A 849 -19.53 62.22 -13.10
CA SER A 849 -19.84 60.87 -13.58
C SER A 849 -19.42 60.70 -15.04
N GLY A 850 -19.13 59.47 -15.44
CA GLY A 850 -18.67 59.16 -16.78
C GLY A 850 -18.26 57.69 -16.94
N ALA A 851 -17.55 57.39 -18.03
CA ALA A 851 -16.91 56.10 -18.27
C ALA A 851 -15.38 56.25 -18.28
N ILE A 852 -14.66 55.24 -17.83
CA ILE A 852 -13.21 55.15 -17.97
C ILE A 852 -12.90 54.80 -19.43
N ALA A 853 -12.27 55.72 -20.17
CA ALA A 853 -11.88 55.50 -21.57
C ALA A 853 -10.46 54.93 -21.68
N ALA A 854 -10.24 54.05 -22.66
CA ALA A 854 -8.98 53.36 -22.88
C ALA A 854 -7.81 54.34 -23.11
N GLY A 855 -6.75 54.22 -22.31
CA GLY A 855 -5.56 55.07 -22.37
C GLY A 855 -5.78 56.54 -21.99
N GLN A 856 -6.96 56.92 -21.50
CA GLN A 856 -7.33 58.30 -21.20
C GLN A 856 -7.46 58.58 -19.69
N MET A 857 -7.33 59.86 -19.35
CA MET A 857 -7.59 60.38 -18.00
C MET A 857 -8.94 61.09 -17.99
N SER A 858 -9.92 60.50 -17.31
CA SER A 858 -11.15 61.20 -16.93
C SER A 858 -10.86 62.14 -15.76
N THR A 859 -11.48 63.33 -15.72
CA THR A 859 -11.25 64.32 -14.65
C THR A 859 -12.57 64.82 -14.10
N ALA A 860 -12.74 64.72 -12.78
CA ALA A 860 -13.89 65.24 -12.04
C ALA A 860 -13.46 66.44 -11.19
N VAL A 861 -13.92 67.64 -11.53
CA VAL A 861 -13.52 68.89 -10.85
C VAL A 861 -14.67 69.39 -9.96
N PHE A 862 -14.36 69.67 -8.69
CA PHE A 862 -15.32 70.12 -7.69
C PHE A 862 -14.92 71.48 -7.09
N THR A 863 -15.71 72.51 -7.35
CA THR A 863 -15.49 73.88 -6.88
C THR A 863 -16.49 74.28 -5.81
N ASN A 864 -16.01 74.60 -4.60
CA ASN A 864 -16.81 75.15 -3.50
C ASN A 864 -16.65 76.66 -3.44
N TRP A 865 -17.75 77.41 -3.57
CA TRP A 865 -17.74 78.89 -3.51
C TRP A 865 -18.39 79.41 -2.23
N ARG A 866 -17.72 80.28 -1.47
CA ARG A 866 -18.26 80.91 -0.25
C ARG A 866 -17.75 82.33 -0.09
N ASP A 867 -18.64 83.26 0.21
CA ASP A 867 -18.31 84.68 0.40
C ASP A 867 -18.49 85.13 1.86
N SER A 868 -17.67 86.07 2.30
CA SER A 868 -17.72 86.63 3.65
C SER A 868 -18.90 87.60 3.79
N GLN A 869 -19.83 87.31 4.68
CA GLN A 869 -20.95 88.23 4.96
C GLN A 869 -20.47 89.48 5.72
N THR A 870 -20.50 90.64 5.07
CA THR A 870 -20.34 91.94 5.74
C THR A 870 -21.67 92.40 6.37
N PRO A 871 -21.67 92.95 7.60
CA PRO A 871 -22.87 93.53 8.20
C PRO A 871 -23.42 94.69 7.36
N ARG A 872 -24.72 94.67 7.04
CA ARG A 872 -25.37 95.64 6.15
C ARG A 872 -25.85 96.90 6.91
N PRO A 873 -25.40 98.12 6.55
CA PRO A 873 -25.98 99.37 7.05
C PRO A 873 -27.42 99.63 6.52
N PRO A 874 -28.20 100.54 7.14
CA PRO A 874 -29.62 100.72 6.83
C PRO A 874 -29.90 101.38 5.46
N ALA A 875 -31.19 101.40 5.11
CA ALA A 875 -31.73 101.72 3.78
C ALA A 875 -31.74 103.22 3.41
N GLU A 876 -31.80 103.47 2.10
CA GLU A 876 -32.79 104.35 1.43
C GLU A 876 -33.13 103.68 0.07
N THR A 877 -34.37 103.42 -0.36
CA THR A 877 -35.58 104.22 -0.70
C THR A 877 -35.60 104.68 -2.18
N GLU A 878 -36.74 104.49 -2.85
CA GLU A 878 -37.13 105.02 -4.19
C GLU A 878 -36.39 104.49 -5.45
N THR A 879 -36.95 104.44 -6.66
CA THR A 879 -38.36 104.42 -7.17
C THR A 879 -38.38 103.70 -8.54
N GLY A 880 -39.57 103.35 -9.08
CA GLY A 880 -39.72 103.07 -10.53
C GLY A 880 -40.09 101.64 -10.97
N SER A 881 -41.36 101.26 -10.77
CA SER A 881 -42.08 100.27 -11.60
C SER A 881 -42.78 101.02 -12.78
N PRO A 882 -43.46 100.41 -13.78
CA PRO A 882 -43.87 98.99 -13.92
C PRO A 882 -43.67 98.33 -15.31
N GLY A 883 -43.96 97.02 -15.41
CA GLY A 883 -43.88 96.25 -16.67
C GLY A 883 -44.49 94.83 -16.63
N SER A 884 -45.56 94.62 -15.87
CA SER A 884 -46.25 93.33 -15.62
C SER A 884 -47.15 92.87 -16.80
N PRO A 885 -47.84 91.69 -16.76
CA PRO A 885 -47.84 90.56 -15.80
C PRO A 885 -47.41 89.24 -16.53
N THR A 886 -47.92 87.99 -16.41
CA THR A 886 -48.96 87.19 -15.69
C THR A 886 -48.60 85.71 -15.98
N THR A 887 -48.80 84.64 -15.19
CA THR A 887 -49.22 84.35 -13.78
C THR A 887 -48.61 82.96 -13.44
N GLY A 888 -48.29 82.61 -12.19
CA GLY A 888 -49.19 81.94 -11.22
C GLY A 888 -49.00 80.40 -11.20
N GLY A 889 -49.04 79.66 -10.09
CA GLY A 889 -49.06 80.05 -8.67
C GLY A 889 -49.86 79.08 -7.78
N SER A 890 -49.24 78.47 -6.77
CA SER A 890 -49.95 77.87 -5.63
C SER A 890 -49.08 77.64 -4.37
N VAL A 891 -49.74 77.83 -3.23
CA VAL A 891 -49.38 77.56 -1.83
C VAL A 891 -49.30 76.02 -1.54
N SER A 892 -48.80 75.49 -0.40
CA SER A 892 -48.72 76.02 0.97
C SER A 892 -47.82 75.23 1.96
N ALA A 893 -47.45 75.89 3.07
CA ALA A 893 -47.56 75.42 4.47
C ALA A 893 -46.58 74.39 5.16
N VAL A 894 -45.94 74.89 6.25
CA VAL A 894 -46.12 74.45 7.69
C VAL A 894 -45.21 73.35 8.34
N LEU A 895 -44.30 73.84 9.21
CA LEU A 895 -43.97 73.44 10.62
C LEU A 895 -43.15 72.16 11.03
N LEU A 896 -42.13 72.40 11.89
CA LEU A 896 -41.73 71.67 13.13
C LEU A 896 -41.03 70.26 13.01
N LEU A 897 -40.25 69.71 13.98
CA LEU A 897 -39.70 70.15 15.29
C LEU A 897 -38.45 69.31 15.72
N ILE A 898 -37.53 69.92 16.49
CA ILE A 898 -36.80 69.42 17.71
C ILE A 898 -36.50 67.89 17.83
N SER A 899 -35.23 67.45 17.71
CA SER A 899 -34.29 67.10 18.82
C SER A 899 -34.35 65.61 19.28
N ALA A 900 -33.43 65.01 20.07
CA ALA A 900 -31.98 65.14 20.33
C ALA A 900 -31.55 64.05 21.36
N VAL A 901 -30.24 63.86 21.62
CA VAL A 901 -29.65 63.10 22.78
C VAL A 901 -29.88 61.56 22.71
N ALA A 902 -29.05 60.64 23.23
CA ALA A 902 -27.88 60.67 24.12
C ALA A 902 -26.68 59.83 23.60
N ALA A 903 -25.60 59.73 24.40
CA ALA A 903 -24.40 58.95 24.12
C ALA A 903 -23.98 58.03 25.28
N GLY A 904 -23.12 57.05 24.98
CA GLY A 904 -22.46 56.14 25.94
C GLY A 904 -21.73 55.01 25.19
N ALA A 905 -20.41 54.94 24.95
CA ALA A 905 -19.16 55.38 25.62
C ALA A 905 -18.39 54.18 26.21
N LEU A 906 -17.07 54.37 26.46
CA LEU A 906 -16.07 53.42 27.01
C LEU A 906 -15.53 52.33 26.05
N LEU A 907 -14.23 51.95 26.07
CA LEU A 907 -12.99 52.65 26.50
C LEU A 907 -11.69 51.93 25.99
N LEU A 908 -10.59 52.69 25.83
CA LEU A 908 -9.14 52.30 25.76
C LEU A 908 -8.63 51.46 24.56
N LEU A 909 -7.51 51.85 23.90
CA LEU A 909 -6.05 51.60 24.14
C LEU A 909 -5.64 50.09 24.09
N TYR A 910 -4.48 49.67 23.57
CA TYR A 910 -3.26 50.39 23.12
C TYR A 910 -2.41 49.53 22.14
N ARG A 911 -1.63 50.20 21.25
CA ARG A 911 -0.20 49.93 20.88
C ARG A 911 0.38 48.50 20.70
N ARG A 912 1.39 48.23 19.84
CA ARG A 912 2.04 48.93 18.68
C ARG A 912 3.28 48.09 18.24
N ARG A 913 3.69 48.19 16.96
CA ARG A 913 5.08 47.97 16.44
C ARG A 913 5.65 46.53 16.57
N TRP A 914 6.72 46.11 15.88
CA TRP A 914 7.45 46.48 14.63
C TRP A 914 8.20 45.18 14.20
N GLY A 915 8.71 44.95 12.99
CA GLY A 915 8.94 45.85 11.85
C GLY A 915 10.43 46.18 11.68
N TYR A 916 11.23 45.34 10.99
CA TYR A 916 12.56 45.73 10.48
C TYR A 916 12.98 45.02 9.18
N ARG A 917 14.15 45.39 8.63
CA ARG A 917 14.58 45.25 7.22
C ARG A 917 15.78 44.29 6.99
N PRO A 918 16.07 43.89 5.73
CA PRO A 918 16.94 42.74 5.39
C PRO A 918 18.42 43.08 5.15
N LYS A 919 19.26 42.06 4.90
CA LYS A 919 20.52 42.19 4.11
C LYS A 919 21.01 40.87 3.47
N HIS A 920 21.99 41.02 2.57
CA HIS A 920 22.44 40.08 1.54
C HIS A 920 23.18 38.80 2.00
N SER A 921 23.20 37.84 1.05
CA SER A 921 24.32 36.94 0.69
C SER A 921 24.85 35.96 1.73
N LYS A 922 24.61 34.67 1.47
CA LYS A 922 25.49 33.95 0.55
C LYS A 922 24.69 33.04 -0.39
#